data_AF-A0A2A5FYZ3-F1
#
_entry.id   AF-A0A2A5FYZ3-F1
#
_cell.length_a   1.000
_cell.length_b   1.000
_cell.length_c   1.000
_cell.angle_alpha   90.00
_cell.angle_beta   90.00
_cell.angle_gamma   90.00
#
_symmetry.space_group_name_H-M   'P 1'
#
loop_
_entity.id
_entity.type
_entity.pdbx_description
1 polymer ?
#
loop_
_entity_poly.entity_id
_entity_poly.type
_entity_poly.pdbx_seq_one_letter_code
_entity_poly.pdbx_strand_id
1 'polypeptide(L)'
;MANIAIIGAGPAGLMAAETLASAGYQVAIYDQMPTPGRKFLMAGLGGLNISHAGKLDDVLASYFHLPETVQHSIEAFPPQAVTAWVEALGEPTFVGSNGKIFPKSFKASPLLRAWLRRLQSMGVELHSRHRWTGFDENGDLLFQTPDAEALKVSCDAMIMALGGASWPRLGSDGLWAKIWHEGNAGLPDLVPFQPSNMGVNISWSEHIKAGFAGQPLKAITVTLADKIMPGEVVVTKYGLEGPAIYALSAALRRQLTNGPLQIMLDLRPALSREDIQKRLEKVPTKLSLSNRLRRALKLTAVERVLLRELRDFSGNSAILAGLIKALPLTVTGHQGLERAISSSGGVDAGTLDEHLMLKAKPGVFIAGEMLDFDAPTGGYLLQAALSTGRLAGEGAIKFLTQAGHQPTSKPTLQTQDHTMSDNPLLAPWTTLFKVPPFAAVLPEHFSPGFESAMQENRAEIDEIADNAAAPDFENTIVALEKSGDSLDKVASTFFNLSGADTNDDLQQIERDIAPKLSRHSSATVMNEKLFKRIDTVFQQRDDLKLTSEELRVLEKYHENFVRAGAALKGADRERMAEISARLAELGTQFAQNVLADERNFQLVLENEQDLEGLPDFLISAAQSAAEERGQSGKHVITLSRSLIEPFLQFSSRRDLREAAFKGWIARGENGGDSDNLAIISETLTLRQERANLLGFEDFAHFKLANQMAKTPDAVRDLLENVWAPARQRAAEESTKLSALAQELGDNAQIAPWDWRYYSDKVRMRDHALDEAEIKPYFQLDKMIEAAFATANKLFGVWFREVTDLELYHPDVRAWEVRDNVGNHIGLFLGDYFARPSKRSGAWMSAFRSQEKLSGNIRPIIVNVMNFAKAPKGQPALLTFDDAHTLFHEFGHGLHGLLSDVTYPLVSGTSVARDFVELPSQLFEHWLTTPEILSTYAIHAKTGEAIPKDLMERLLAASTFNQGFATVEYTSCALVDLEMHLNAKAAAADPVAFERAALEKIGMPSEIVMRHRTPHFMHVFSGDGYSSGYYSYLWSEVMDADAFVAFEETGNPFDEELAKKLKTNIYSAGNSKDPAELYTAFRGRMPSIDALLRKRGLQSTA
;
A
#
# COMPACT_ATOMS: atom_id res chain seq x y z
N MET A 1 38.61 25.28 -5.42
CA MET A 1 37.40 24.91 -6.18
C MET A 1 36.26 25.64 -5.48
N ALA A 2 35.37 26.31 -6.21
CA ALA A 2 34.37 27.13 -5.55
C ALA A 2 33.28 26.25 -4.91
N ASN A 3 33.03 26.41 -3.61
CA ASN A 3 31.96 25.75 -2.89
C ASN A 3 30.71 26.63 -2.92
N ILE A 4 29.59 26.10 -3.42
CA ILE A 4 28.34 26.86 -3.55
C ILE A 4 27.24 26.22 -2.72
N ALA A 5 26.62 27.01 -1.85
CA ALA A 5 25.52 26.56 -1.00
C ALA A 5 24.20 27.18 -1.46
N ILE A 6 23.20 26.32 -1.70
CA ILE A 6 21.83 26.73 -1.97
C ILE A 6 20.97 26.35 -0.76
N ILE A 7 20.17 27.28 -0.26
CA ILE A 7 19.37 27.08 0.94
C ILE A 7 17.89 27.05 0.53
N GLY A 8 17.30 25.86 0.54
CA GLY A 8 15.94 25.59 0.08
C GLY A 8 15.92 24.80 -1.22
N ALA A 9 15.23 23.66 -1.22
CA ALA A 9 15.03 22.75 -2.34
C ALA A 9 13.62 22.89 -2.97
N GLY A 10 13.09 24.11 -2.97
CA GLY A 10 11.93 24.51 -3.76
C GLY A 10 12.28 24.77 -5.24
N PRO A 11 11.30 25.10 -6.10
CA PRO A 11 11.55 25.32 -7.53
C PRO A 11 12.66 26.32 -7.85
N ALA A 12 12.77 27.42 -7.09
CA ALA A 12 13.83 28.40 -7.29
C ALA A 12 15.22 27.84 -6.97
N GLY A 13 15.37 27.12 -5.85
CA GLY A 13 16.65 26.52 -5.45
C GLY A 13 17.09 25.41 -6.39
N LEU A 14 16.16 24.54 -6.82
CA LEU A 14 16.46 23.48 -7.78
C LEU A 14 16.87 24.05 -9.15
N MET A 15 16.24 25.15 -9.59
CA MET A 15 16.61 25.80 -10.87
C MET A 15 17.96 26.53 -10.79
N ALA A 16 18.25 27.17 -9.65
CA ALA A 16 19.55 27.74 -9.38
C ALA A 16 20.65 26.67 -9.41
N ALA A 17 20.38 25.51 -8.81
CA ALA A 17 21.29 24.37 -8.80
C ALA A 17 21.57 23.85 -10.22
N GLU A 18 20.52 23.65 -11.03
CA GLU A 18 20.67 23.20 -12.42
C GLU A 18 21.52 24.19 -13.23
N THR A 19 21.28 25.49 -13.03
CA THR A 19 22.00 26.56 -13.73
C THR A 19 23.50 26.54 -13.40
N LEU A 20 23.84 26.45 -12.11
CA LEU A 20 25.22 26.41 -11.62
C LEU A 20 25.94 25.12 -12.00
N ALA A 21 25.30 23.98 -11.83
CA ALA A 21 25.87 22.67 -12.15
C ALA A 21 26.09 22.52 -13.67
N SER A 22 25.17 23.04 -14.49
CA SER A 22 25.33 23.11 -15.96
C SER A 22 26.54 23.96 -16.39
N ALA A 23 26.96 24.92 -15.56
CA ALA A 23 28.15 25.72 -15.78
C ALA A 23 29.45 25.06 -15.26
N GLY A 24 29.37 23.88 -14.62
CA GLY A 24 30.53 23.13 -14.14
C GLY A 24 30.96 23.46 -12.71
N TYR A 25 30.05 23.99 -11.88
CA TYR A 25 30.32 24.22 -10.45
C TYR A 25 29.78 23.07 -9.60
N GLN A 26 30.46 22.77 -8.49
CA GLN A 26 29.95 21.87 -7.46
C GLN A 26 28.94 22.62 -6.60
N VAL A 27 27.78 22.02 -6.39
CA VAL A 27 26.63 22.66 -5.74
C VAL A 27 26.08 21.75 -4.66
N ALA A 28 25.91 22.29 -3.45
CA ALA A 28 25.21 21.64 -2.36
C ALA A 28 23.92 22.38 -2.04
N ILE A 29 22.80 21.67 -1.99
CA ILE A 29 21.49 22.19 -1.59
C ILE A 29 21.20 21.74 -0.16
N TYR A 30 20.85 22.66 0.73
CA TYR A 30 20.45 22.40 2.11
C TYR A 30 18.97 22.73 2.29
N ASP A 31 18.15 21.77 2.71
CA ASP A 31 16.72 21.97 2.92
C ASP A 31 16.27 21.47 4.29
N GLN A 32 15.37 22.21 4.94
CA GLN A 32 14.87 21.83 6.26
C GLN A 32 13.89 20.65 6.23
N MET A 33 13.29 20.35 5.08
CA MET A 33 12.36 19.26 4.92
C MET A 33 13.10 17.94 4.65
N PRO A 34 12.47 16.79 4.98
CA PRO A 34 13.07 15.47 4.71
C PRO A 34 13.12 15.11 3.23
N THR A 35 12.34 15.78 2.37
CA THR A 35 12.31 15.55 0.92
C THR A 35 12.19 16.88 0.17
N PRO A 36 12.84 17.03 -1.02
CA PRO A 36 12.81 18.25 -1.80
C PRO A 36 11.46 18.47 -2.51
N GLY A 37 11.19 19.70 -2.97
CA GLY A 37 10.07 19.99 -3.88
C GLY A 37 8.66 19.79 -3.31
N ARG A 38 8.47 19.74 -1.99
CA ARG A 38 7.14 19.46 -1.38
C ARG A 38 6.04 20.44 -1.80
N LYS A 39 6.34 21.75 -1.85
CA LYS A 39 5.40 22.78 -2.33
C LYS A 39 5.11 22.66 -3.84
N PHE A 40 6.09 22.20 -4.62
CA PHE A 40 5.93 21.90 -6.05
C PHE A 40 4.98 20.72 -6.27
N LEU A 41 5.11 19.65 -5.47
CA LEU A 41 4.19 18.51 -5.50
C LEU A 41 2.77 18.92 -5.11
N MET A 42 2.63 19.75 -4.07
CA MET A 42 1.31 20.26 -3.64
C MET A 42 0.63 21.10 -4.74
N ALA A 43 1.39 21.91 -5.48
CA ALA A 43 0.87 22.66 -6.63
C ALA A 43 0.37 21.74 -7.77
N GLY A 44 0.80 20.47 -7.77
CA GLY A 44 0.45 19.45 -8.75
C GLY A 44 -0.88 18.73 -8.55
N LEU A 45 -1.54 18.83 -7.39
CA LEU A 45 -2.76 18.07 -7.07
C LEU A 45 -3.91 18.31 -8.07
N GLY A 46 -3.94 19.48 -8.70
CA GLY A 46 -4.92 19.85 -9.72
C GLY A 46 -4.40 19.82 -11.17
N GLY A 47 -3.31 19.12 -11.47
CA GLY A 47 -2.75 18.99 -12.83
C GLY A 47 -1.36 19.59 -13.06
N LEU A 48 -0.77 20.27 -12.07
CA LEU A 48 0.41 21.14 -12.17
C LEU A 48 0.33 22.17 -13.30
N ASN A 49 -0.17 23.37 -13.00
CA ASN A 49 -0.06 24.50 -13.91
C ASN A 49 1.37 25.05 -13.90
N ILE A 50 2.13 24.81 -14.96
CA ILE A 50 3.56 25.14 -15.06
C ILE A 50 3.77 26.62 -15.38
N SER A 51 2.99 27.16 -16.33
CA SER A 51 3.07 28.57 -16.76
C SER A 51 1.81 28.97 -17.56
N HIS A 52 1.79 30.13 -18.22
CA HIS A 52 0.67 30.61 -19.03
C HIS A 52 1.10 30.93 -20.46
N ALA A 53 0.31 30.47 -21.43
CA ALA A 53 0.43 30.83 -22.83
C ALA A 53 -0.21 32.21 -23.07
N GLY A 54 0.43 33.03 -23.90
CA GLY A 54 -0.02 34.38 -24.20
C GLY A 54 1.14 35.26 -24.67
N LYS A 55 0.86 36.54 -24.93
CA LYS A 55 1.94 37.52 -25.11
C LYS A 55 2.58 37.78 -23.75
N LEU A 56 3.91 37.94 -23.74
CA LEU A 56 4.66 38.14 -22.50
C LEU A 56 4.14 39.35 -21.71
N ASP A 57 3.81 40.46 -22.38
CA ASP A 57 3.24 41.65 -21.74
C ASP A 57 1.94 41.36 -20.97
N ASP A 58 1.08 40.47 -21.48
CA ASP A 58 -0.16 40.07 -20.81
C ASP A 58 0.12 39.22 -19.57
N VAL A 59 1.15 38.36 -19.64
CA VAL A 59 1.61 37.53 -18.52
C VAL A 59 2.21 38.39 -17.41
N LEU A 60 3.06 39.36 -17.76
CA LEU A 60 3.67 40.30 -16.82
C LEU A 60 2.61 41.20 -16.16
N ALA A 61 1.66 41.72 -16.95
CA ALA A 61 0.56 42.55 -16.44
C ALA A 61 -0.39 41.82 -15.48
N SER A 62 -0.34 40.48 -15.42
CA SER A 62 -1.19 39.67 -14.54
C SER A 62 -0.66 39.59 -13.10
N TYR A 63 0.61 39.92 -12.85
CA TYR A 63 1.17 39.95 -11.50
C TYR A 63 0.56 41.11 -10.69
N PHE A 64 0.24 40.86 -9.43
CA PHE A 64 -0.34 41.87 -8.54
C PHE A 64 0.70 42.89 -8.08
N HIS A 65 1.93 42.44 -7.89
CA HIS A 65 3.11 43.25 -7.64
C HIS A 65 4.32 42.55 -8.28
N LEU A 66 5.04 43.25 -9.16
CA LEU A 66 6.17 42.70 -9.89
C LEU A 66 7.31 43.72 -9.91
N PRO A 67 8.35 43.56 -9.08
CA PRO A 67 9.53 44.40 -9.15
C PRO A 67 10.28 44.25 -10.48
N GLU A 68 10.97 45.31 -10.92
CA GLU A 68 11.68 45.35 -12.21
C GLU A 68 12.69 44.19 -12.38
N THR A 69 13.44 43.84 -11.32
CA THR A 69 14.40 42.71 -11.37
C THR A 69 13.70 41.35 -11.54
N VAL A 70 12.53 41.17 -10.92
CA VAL A 70 11.74 39.93 -11.08
C VAL A 70 11.13 39.88 -12.48
N GLN A 71 10.63 41.01 -12.99
CA GLN A 71 10.18 41.14 -14.37
C GLN A 71 11.30 40.75 -15.35
N HIS A 72 12.50 41.30 -15.18
CA HIS A 72 13.65 41.00 -16.04
C HIS A 72 14.00 39.51 -16.03
N SER A 73 13.90 38.84 -14.87
CA SER A 73 14.11 37.39 -14.78
C SER A 73 13.11 36.60 -15.64
N ILE A 74 11.83 37.01 -15.65
CA ILE A 74 10.78 36.35 -16.43
C ILE A 74 10.98 36.62 -17.92
N GLU A 75 11.42 37.83 -18.29
CA GLU A 75 11.79 38.17 -19.67
C GLU A 75 12.97 37.31 -20.17
N ALA A 76 13.93 36.99 -19.31
CA ALA A 76 15.08 36.14 -19.63
C ALA A 76 14.73 34.64 -19.70
N PHE A 77 13.73 34.18 -18.94
CA PHE A 77 13.25 32.79 -18.97
C PHE A 77 11.73 32.72 -19.18
N PRO A 78 11.23 33.15 -20.36
CA PRO A 78 9.80 33.35 -20.60
C PRO A 78 9.00 32.03 -20.58
N PRO A 79 7.65 32.07 -20.54
CA PRO A 79 6.81 30.86 -20.52
C PRO A 79 7.17 29.80 -21.56
N GLN A 80 7.56 30.22 -22.77
CA GLN A 80 7.98 29.30 -23.84
C GLN A 80 9.28 28.57 -23.49
N ALA A 81 10.22 29.24 -22.82
CA ALA A 81 11.48 28.64 -22.37
C ALA A 81 11.25 27.67 -21.20
N VAL A 82 10.34 27.99 -20.27
CA VAL A 82 9.91 27.06 -19.22
C VAL A 82 9.30 25.81 -19.82
N THR A 83 8.41 25.96 -20.80
CA THR A 83 7.80 24.82 -21.51
C THR A 83 8.86 23.95 -22.18
N ALA A 84 9.80 24.55 -22.92
CA ALA A 84 10.88 23.81 -23.57
C ALA A 84 11.77 23.08 -22.56
N TRP A 85 12.03 23.69 -21.39
CA TRP A 85 12.79 23.05 -20.31
C TRP A 85 12.05 21.83 -19.72
N VAL A 86 10.74 21.93 -19.51
CA VAL A 86 9.90 20.80 -19.07
C VAL A 86 9.90 19.67 -20.11
N GLU A 87 9.76 20.01 -21.39
CA GLU A 87 9.80 19.01 -22.47
C GLU A 87 11.16 18.33 -22.58
N ALA A 88 12.26 19.07 -22.36
CA ALA A 88 13.60 18.50 -22.30
C ALA A 88 13.78 17.53 -21.12
N LEU A 89 12.98 17.65 -20.05
CA LEU A 89 12.94 16.68 -18.94
C LEU A 89 12.12 15.42 -19.27
N GLY A 90 11.60 15.29 -20.49
CA GLY A 90 10.83 14.14 -20.93
C GLY A 90 9.35 14.22 -20.59
N GLU A 91 8.84 15.40 -20.19
CA GLU A 91 7.43 15.62 -19.89
C GLU A 91 6.78 16.48 -20.99
N PRO A 92 6.04 15.88 -21.94
CA PRO A 92 5.33 16.64 -22.95
C PRO A 92 4.29 17.57 -22.33
N THR A 93 4.09 18.75 -22.91
CA THR A 93 3.12 19.73 -22.39
C THR A 93 1.92 19.93 -23.32
N PHE A 94 0.89 20.60 -22.84
CA PHE A 94 -0.20 21.14 -23.66
C PHE A 94 -0.77 22.44 -23.03
N VAL A 95 -1.43 23.25 -23.86
CA VAL A 95 -2.10 24.49 -23.44
C VAL A 95 -3.59 24.24 -23.26
N GLY A 96 -4.12 24.48 -22.05
CA GLY A 96 -5.54 24.42 -21.75
C GLY A 96 -6.34 25.58 -22.36
N SER A 97 -7.66 25.45 -22.44
CA SER A 97 -8.56 26.47 -23.00
C SER A 97 -8.56 27.81 -22.25
N ASN A 98 -8.02 27.84 -21.03
CA ASN A 98 -7.84 29.03 -20.20
C ASN A 98 -6.41 29.61 -20.28
N GLY A 99 -5.60 29.16 -21.24
CA GLY A 99 -4.22 29.60 -21.44
C GLY A 99 -3.21 29.00 -20.46
N LYS A 100 -3.62 28.17 -19.49
CA LYS A 100 -2.68 27.48 -18.58
C LYS A 100 -1.90 26.39 -19.31
N ILE A 101 -0.62 26.22 -18.96
CA ILE A 101 0.26 25.21 -19.54
C ILE A 101 0.40 24.07 -18.53
N PHE A 102 0.12 22.85 -18.97
CA PHE A 102 0.14 21.64 -18.13
C PHE A 102 1.04 20.56 -18.73
N PRO A 103 1.66 19.69 -17.92
CA PRO A 103 2.22 18.44 -18.43
C PRO A 103 1.08 17.52 -18.88
N LYS A 104 1.26 16.75 -19.94
CA LYS A 104 0.25 15.78 -20.42
C LYS A 104 -0.08 14.70 -19.38
N SER A 105 0.87 14.41 -18.49
CA SER A 105 0.67 13.50 -17.35
C SER A 105 -0.29 14.04 -16.29
N PHE A 106 -0.60 15.35 -16.30
CA PHE A 106 -1.39 16.05 -15.27
C PHE A 106 -0.85 15.84 -13.84
N LYS A 107 0.45 15.56 -13.70
CA LYS A 107 1.09 15.25 -12.41
C LYS A 107 2.39 16.03 -12.27
N ALA A 108 2.69 16.48 -11.05
CA ALA A 108 3.98 17.10 -10.73
C ALA A 108 5.09 16.09 -10.45
N SER A 109 4.74 14.88 -9.99
CA SER A 109 5.74 13.88 -9.56
C SER A 109 6.64 13.35 -10.69
N PRO A 110 6.17 13.11 -11.93
CA PRO A 110 7.06 12.69 -13.01
C PRO A 110 8.10 13.76 -13.35
N LEU A 111 7.66 15.02 -13.46
CA LEU A 111 8.52 16.17 -13.74
C LEU A 111 9.56 16.39 -12.63
N LEU A 112 9.14 16.37 -11.35
CA LEU A 112 10.09 16.55 -10.23
C LEU A 112 11.13 15.42 -10.19
N ARG A 113 10.72 14.16 -10.41
CA ARG A 113 11.66 13.03 -10.45
C ARG A 113 12.66 13.16 -11.59
N ALA A 114 12.21 13.51 -12.79
CA ALA A 114 13.11 13.75 -13.93
C ALA A 114 14.10 14.88 -13.64
N TRP A 115 13.63 15.94 -12.98
CA TRP A 115 14.45 17.08 -12.61
C TRP A 115 15.51 16.73 -11.56
N LEU A 116 15.13 16.04 -10.49
CA LEU A 116 16.07 15.61 -9.44
C LEU A 116 17.12 14.64 -10.00
N ARG A 117 16.75 13.71 -10.88
CA ARG A 117 17.71 12.83 -11.58
C ARG A 117 18.71 13.63 -12.42
N ARG A 118 18.26 14.66 -13.13
CA ARG A 118 19.15 15.54 -13.90
C ARG A 118 20.12 16.28 -12.99
N LEU A 119 19.67 16.78 -11.84
CA LEU A 119 20.54 17.46 -10.86
C LEU A 119 21.58 16.49 -10.28
N GLN A 120 21.15 15.28 -9.91
CA GLN A 120 22.03 14.24 -9.40
C GLN A 120 23.08 13.83 -10.44
N SER A 121 22.71 13.67 -11.71
CA SER A 121 23.67 13.35 -12.78
C SER A 121 24.66 14.48 -13.09
N MET A 122 24.35 15.71 -12.65
CA MET A 122 25.26 16.85 -12.70
C MET A 122 26.13 16.98 -11.44
N GLY A 123 26.02 16.06 -10.48
CA GLY A 123 26.81 16.06 -9.23
C GLY A 123 26.32 17.04 -8.17
N VAL A 124 25.03 17.42 -8.20
CA VAL A 124 24.44 18.27 -7.15
C VAL A 124 24.18 17.45 -5.89
N GLU A 125 24.73 17.89 -4.76
CA GLU A 125 24.55 17.27 -3.45
C GLU A 125 23.28 17.83 -2.77
N LEU A 126 22.47 16.97 -2.16
CA LEU A 126 21.24 17.37 -1.47
C LEU A 126 21.27 16.93 0.01
N HIS A 127 21.29 17.90 0.91
CA HIS A 127 21.27 17.73 2.35
C HIS A 127 19.87 18.05 2.89
N SER A 128 19.09 17.00 3.23
CA SER A 128 17.76 17.13 3.81
C SER A 128 17.80 17.29 5.33
N ARG A 129 16.74 17.83 5.94
CA ARG A 129 16.67 18.13 7.39
C ARG A 129 17.76 19.08 7.92
N HIS A 130 18.28 19.96 7.05
CA HIS A 130 19.25 20.98 7.38
C HIS A 130 18.55 22.33 7.49
N ARG A 131 18.18 22.71 8.71
CA ARG A 131 17.49 23.98 8.96
C ARG A 131 18.49 25.09 9.15
N TRP A 132 18.48 26.07 8.25
CA TRP A 132 19.31 27.26 8.42
C TRP A 132 18.89 28.03 9.69
N THR A 133 19.87 28.45 10.49
CA THR A 133 19.67 29.13 11.79
C THR A 133 20.40 30.47 11.89
N GLY A 134 21.13 30.88 10.86
CA GLY A 134 21.82 32.16 10.83
C GLY A 134 23.22 32.05 10.24
N PHE A 135 24.02 33.08 10.50
CA PHE A 135 25.43 33.14 10.16
C PHE A 135 26.27 33.14 11.43
N ASP A 136 27.50 32.63 11.35
CA ASP A 136 28.49 32.82 12.40
C ASP A 136 29.20 34.19 12.29
N GLU A 137 30.14 34.47 13.18
CA GLU A 137 30.92 35.73 13.19
C GLU A 137 31.77 35.94 11.93
N ASN A 138 32.09 34.87 11.19
CA ASN A 138 32.85 34.91 9.94
C ASN A 138 31.95 35.03 8.72
N GLY A 139 30.62 34.97 8.90
CA GLY A 139 29.64 34.99 7.83
C GLY A 139 29.36 33.62 7.21
N ASP A 140 29.85 32.54 7.80
CA ASP A 140 29.58 31.16 7.37
C ASP A 140 28.17 30.71 7.79
N LEU A 141 27.60 29.73 7.08
CA LEU A 141 26.26 29.22 7.34
C LEU A 141 26.19 28.33 8.57
N LEU A 142 25.15 28.52 9.39
CA LEU A 142 24.83 27.66 10.52
C LEU A 142 23.54 26.87 10.28
N PHE A 143 23.61 25.56 10.42
CA PHE A 143 22.47 24.65 10.28
C PHE A 143 22.22 23.86 11.56
N GLN A 144 20.95 23.72 11.91
CA GLN A 144 20.46 22.72 12.85
C GLN A 144 20.17 21.42 12.08
N THR A 145 20.73 20.31 12.55
CA THR A 145 20.56 18.97 11.99
C THR A 145 19.94 18.01 13.04
N PRO A 146 19.46 16.82 12.64
CA PRO A 146 18.92 15.84 13.57
C PRO A 146 19.93 15.33 14.61
N ASP A 147 21.22 15.37 14.32
CA ASP A 147 22.30 14.78 15.15
C ASP A 147 22.78 15.70 16.29
N ALA A 148 22.01 16.75 16.60
CA ALA A 148 22.21 17.73 17.69
C ALA A 148 23.49 18.60 17.64
N GLU A 149 24.48 18.29 16.80
CA GLU A 149 25.61 19.18 16.54
C GLU A 149 25.25 20.22 15.46
N ALA A 150 25.51 21.51 15.74
CA ALA A 150 25.30 22.58 14.78
C ALA A 150 26.32 22.45 13.63
N LEU A 151 25.84 22.26 12.40
CA LEU A 151 26.71 22.16 11.23
C LEU A 151 27.07 23.56 10.73
N LYS A 152 28.38 23.79 10.56
CA LYS A 152 28.93 25.01 9.95
C LYS A 152 29.35 24.73 8.51
N VAL A 153 28.91 25.56 7.56
CA VAL A 153 29.24 25.44 6.13
C VAL A 153 29.84 26.76 5.61
N SER A 154 31.04 26.68 5.04
CA SER A 154 31.69 27.82 4.37
C SER A 154 31.55 27.67 2.85
N CYS A 155 31.23 28.77 2.16
CA CYS A 155 30.99 28.78 0.72
C CYS A 155 31.46 30.09 0.07
N ASP A 156 31.87 30.02 -1.19
CA ASP A 156 32.33 31.16 -1.99
C ASP A 156 31.16 31.97 -2.57
N ALA A 157 30.01 31.31 -2.77
CA ALA A 157 28.76 31.95 -3.15
C ALA A 157 27.57 31.20 -2.54
N MET A 158 26.48 31.93 -2.29
CA MET A 158 25.30 31.43 -1.60
C MET A 158 24.02 31.89 -2.26
N ILE A 159 23.06 30.98 -2.44
CA ILE A 159 21.72 31.31 -2.93
C ILE A 159 20.68 30.94 -1.88
N MET A 160 19.92 31.92 -1.40
CA MET A 160 18.82 31.71 -0.46
C MET A 160 17.50 31.62 -1.22
N ALA A 161 16.84 30.47 -1.09
CA ALA A 161 15.59 30.10 -1.77
C ALA A 161 14.63 29.36 -0.81
N LEU A 162 14.54 29.84 0.44
CA LEU A 162 13.75 29.28 1.55
C LEU A 162 12.22 29.41 1.37
N GLY A 163 11.77 30.11 0.33
CA GLY A 163 10.37 30.40 0.06
C GLY A 163 9.79 31.52 0.92
N GLY A 164 8.50 31.78 0.75
CA GLY A 164 7.76 32.79 1.53
C GLY A 164 7.22 32.23 2.86
N ALA A 165 6.08 32.74 3.31
CA ALA A 165 5.44 32.41 4.58
C ALA A 165 4.10 31.66 4.43
N SER A 166 3.85 31.02 3.29
CA SER A 166 2.62 30.24 3.04
C SER A 166 2.88 28.73 3.10
N TRP A 167 1.89 27.97 3.60
CA TRP A 167 2.01 26.53 3.80
C TRP A 167 3.23 26.12 4.66
N PRO A 168 3.30 26.57 5.93
CA PRO A 168 4.48 26.37 6.78
C PRO A 168 4.87 24.89 6.95
N ARG A 169 3.89 23.98 6.92
CA ARG A 169 4.13 22.53 7.00
C ARG A 169 4.91 21.94 5.82
N LEU A 170 5.07 22.68 4.73
CA LEU A 170 5.79 22.26 3.52
C LEU A 170 7.19 22.91 3.42
N GLY A 171 7.64 23.63 4.45
CA GLY A 171 8.99 24.21 4.53
C GLY A 171 9.08 25.70 4.20
N SER A 172 8.00 26.32 3.73
CA SER A 172 7.90 27.77 3.45
C SER A 172 7.23 28.48 4.64
N ASP A 173 7.88 28.41 5.81
CA ASP A 173 7.29 28.83 7.09
C ASP A 173 7.48 30.32 7.45
N GLY A 174 8.28 31.05 6.66
CA GLY A 174 8.63 32.44 6.93
C GLY A 174 9.46 32.66 8.21
N LEU A 175 9.82 31.61 8.95
CA LEU A 175 10.58 31.73 10.20
C LEU A 175 12.02 32.22 9.96
N TRP A 176 12.51 32.05 8.73
CA TRP A 176 13.77 32.65 8.29
C TRP A 176 13.78 34.18 8.41
N ALA A 177 12.64 34.88 8.37
CA ALA A 177 12.59 36.33 8.56
C ALA A 177 12.96 36.74 9.99
N LYS A 178 12.61 35.91 10.98
CA LYS A 178 13.05 36.13 12.36
C LYS A 178 14.57 35.96 12.47
N ILE A 179 15.10 34.90 11.88
CA ILE A 179 16.55 34.62 11.83
C ILE A 179 17.30 35.76 11.11
N TRP A 180 16.71 36.26 10.02
CA TRP A 180 17.24 37.38 9.23
C TRP A 180 17.42 38.65 10.07
N HIS A 181 16.46 38.96 10.95
CA HIS A 181 16.54 40.10 11.86
C HIS A 181 17.45 39.85 13.08
N GLU A 182 17.44 38.63 13.65
CA GLU A 182 18.19 38.31 14.87
C GLU A 182 19.69 38.09 14.61
N GLY A 183 20.07 37.52 13.46
CA GLY A 183 21.46 37.22 13.09
C GLY A 183 22.25 38.43 12.55
N ASN A 184 21.91 39.65 12.96
CA ASN A 184 22.12 40.89 12.22
C ASN A 184 23.60 41.23 11.88
N ALA A 185 23.99 40.88 10.65
CA ALA A 185 25.25 41.23 10.00
C ALA A 185 25.02 42.13 8.77
N GLY A 186 24.25 43.22 8.93
CA GLY A 186 24.08 44.23 7.87
C GLY A 186 23.13 43.85 6.74
N LEU A 187 22.17 42.94 7.00
CA LEU A 187 21.12 42.59 6.04
C LEU A 187 20.03 43.68 5.99
N PRO A 188 19.37 43.91 4.84
CA PRO A 188 18.30 44.90 4.71
C PRO A 188 17.03 44.52 5.50
N ASP A 189 16.23 45.53 5.84
CA ASP A 189 14.89 45.31 6.39
C ASP A 189 13.98 44.57 5.39
N LEU A 190 13.11 43.71 5.93
CA LEU A 190 12.16 42.93 5.14
C LEU A 190 10.83 43.65 4.99
N VAL A 191 10.20 43.53 3.82
CA VAL A 191 8.80 43.88 3.64
C VAL A 191 7.94 42.86 4.40
N PRO A 192 7.04 43.29 5.31
CA PRO A 192 6.26 42.36 6.11
C PRO A 192 5.44 41.38 5.28
N PHE A 193 5.48 40.09 5.64
CA PHE A 193 4.70 39.07 4.96
C PHE A 193 3.20 39.33 5.05
N GLN A 194 2.53 39.21 3.91
CA GLN A 194 1.08 39.33 3.82
C GLN A 194 0.49 38.13 3.08
N PRO A 195 -0.67 37.59 3.51
CA PRO A 195 -1.31 36.47 2.83
C PRO A 195 -1.79 36.89 1.44
N SER A 196 -1.51 36.07 0.42
CA SER A 196 -2.03 36.24 -0.94
C SER A 196 -2.71 34.95 -1.41
N ASN A 197 -3.59 35.08 -2.40
CA ASN A 197 -4.44 33.98 -2.87
C ASN A 197 -5.15 33.27 -1.69
N MET A 198 -5.84 34.08 -0.87
CA MET A 198 -6.42 33.65 0.40
C MET A 198 -7.94 33.71 0.40
N GLY A 199 -8.57 32.91 1.26
CA GLY A 199 -10.00 32.99 1.51
C GLY A 199 -10.39 34.26 2.28
N VAL A 200 -11.65 34.65 2.17
CA VAL A 200 -12.26 35.79 2.87
C VAL A 200 -13.22 35.35 3.96
N ASN A 201 -13.34 36.15 5.01
CA ASN A 201 -14.24 35.88 6.13
C ASN A 201 -15.60 36.52 5.89
N ILE A 202 -16.66 35.76 6.10
CA ILE A 202 -18.04 36.21 6.03
C ILE A 202 -18.76 35.62 7.24
N SER A 203 -19.51 36.45 7.95
CA SER A 203 -20.26 36.05 9.15
C SER A 203 -21.47 35.21 8.80
N TRP A 204 -21.25 33.95 8.43
CA TRP A 204 -22.31 32.99 8.14
C TRP A 204 -23.18 32.69 9.36
N SER A 205 -24.48 32.50 9.14
CA SER A 205 -25.36 31.86 10.09
C SER A 205 -24.93 30.41 10.37
N GLU A 206 -25.29 29.90 11.55
CA GLU A 206 -25.01 28.50 11.91
C GLU A 206 -25.62 27.51 10.92
N HIS A 207 -26.72 27.87 10.25
CA HIS A 207 -27.31 27.05 9.21
C HIS A 207 -26.37 26.85 8.01
N ILE A 208 -25.69 27.91 7.55
CA ILE A 208 -24.71 27.82 6.44
C ILE A 208 -23.47 27.05 6.90
N LYS A 209 -22.96 27.33 8.11
CA LYS A 209 -21.76 26.67 8.63
C LYS A 209 -21.92 25.16 8.78
N ALA A 210 -23.07 24.71 9.32
CA ALA A 210 -23.34 23.30 9.56
C ALA A 210 -23.82 22.56 8.29
N GLY A 211 -24.63 23.22 7.45
CA GLY A 211 -25.30 22.56 6.32
C GLY A 211 -24.65 22.73 4.95
N PHE A 212 -23.79 23.73 4.76
CA PHE A 212 -23.33 24.13 3.40
C PHE A 212 -21.84 24.41 3.28
N ALA A 213 -21.05 24.28 4.35
CA ALA A 213 -19.59 24.33 4.25
C ALA A 213 -19.07 23.19 3.35
N GLY A 214 -18.12 23.50 2.46
CA GLY A 214 -17.59 22.60 1.43
C GLY A 214 -18.37 22.63 0.09
N GLN A 215 -19.51 23.32 0.02
CA GLN A 215 -20.33 23.36 -1.20
C GLN A 215 -19.80 24.39 -2.21
N PRO A 216 -19.63 24.02 -3.50
CA PRO A 216 -19.14 24.93 -4.53
C PRO A 216 -20.26 25.80 -5.13
N LEU A 217 -19.91 27.04 -5.45
CA LEU A 217 -20.64 27.94 -6.34
C LEU A 217 -19.89 27.98 -7.68
N LYS A 218 -20.54 27.50 -8.73
CA LYS A 218 -19.95 27.36 -10.06
C LYS A 218 -20.56 28.35 -11.04
N ALA A 219 -19.79 28.75 -12.05
CA ALA A 219 -20.23 29.68 -13.09
C ALA A 219 -20.82 30.98 -12.51
N ILE A 220 -20.11 31.57 -11.54
CA ILE A 220 -20.46 32.84 -10.92
C ILE A 220 -19.49 33.95 -11.35
N THR A 221 -19.83 35.18 -11.01
CA THR A 221 -18.90 36.30 -11.06
C THR A 221 -18.86 36.99 -9.71
N VAL A 222 -17.65 37.35 -9.25
CA VAL A 222 -17.42 38.15 -8.04
C VAL A 222 -16.99 39.54 -8.46
N THR A 223 -17.69 40.56 -7.99
CA THR A 223 -17.34 41.96 -8.25
C THR A 223 -16.88 42.64 -6.97
N LEU A 224 -15.75 43.32 -7.04
CA LEU A 224 -15.20 44.20 -6.00
C LEU A 224 -14.83 45.54 -6.64
N ALA A 225 -15.59 46.60 -6.31
CA ALA A 225 -15.49 47.90 -6.97
C ALA A 225 -15.58 47.78 -8.51
N ASP A 226 -14.53 48.14 -9.24
CA ASP A 226 -14.42 48.08 -10.70
C ASP A 226 -13.90 46.72 -11.22
N LYS A 227 -13.46 45.81 -10.33
CA LYS A 227 -12.92 44.50 -10.70
C LYS A 227 -14.01 43.44 -10.72
N ILE A 228 -14.08 42.72 -11.84
CA ILE A 228 -15.08 41.67 -12.10
C ILE A 228 -14.35 40.37 -12.39
N MET A 229 -14.49 39.37 -11.52
CA MET A 229 -13.82 38.07 -11.64
C MET A 229 -14.79 36.93 -11.86
N PRO A 230 -14.87 36.36 -13.08
CA PRO A 230 -15.61 35.13 -13.31
C PRO A 230 -14.87 33.95 -12.68
N GLY A 231 -15.63 32.95 -12.21
CA GLY A 231 -15.03 31.69 -11.76
C GLY A 231 -15.90 30.89 -10.82
N GLU A 232 -15.22 30.16 -9.94
CA GLU A 232 -15.84 29.32 -8.93
C GLU A 232 -15.30 29.69 -7.55
N VAL A 233 -16.14 29.48 -6.53
CA VAL A 233 -15.78 29.63 -5.11
C VAL A 233 -16.41 28.50 -4.31
N VAL A 234 -15.85 28.17 -3.17
CA VAL A 234 -16.38 27.23 -2.20
C VAL A 234 -16.85 28.01 -0.98
N VAL A 235 -18.05 27.67 -0.50
CA VAL A 235 -18.54 28.15 0.80
C VAL A 235 -17.81 27.39 1.90
N THR A 236 -17.11 28.09 2.76
CA THR A 236 -16.39 27.49 3.90
C THR A 236 -17.08 27.85 5.20
N LYS A 237 -16.68 27.21 6.31
CA LYS A 237 -17.20 27.59 7.65
C LYS A 237 -16.91 29.05 8.01
N TYR A 238 -15.84 29.63 7.46
CA TYR A 238 -15.38 30.97 7.80
C TYR A 238 -15.82 32.04 6.78
N GLY A 239 -16.15 31.66 5.55
CA GLY A 239 -16.50 32.60 4.49
C GLY A 239 -16.47 31.98 3.09
N LEU A 240 -15.70 32.55 2.17
CA LEU A 240 -15.52 32.07 0.79
C LEU A 240 -14.05 31.90 0.45
N GLU A 241 -13.74 30.86 -0.32
CA GLU A 241 -12.41 30.65 -0.91
C GLU A 241 -12.53 30.12 -2.34
N GLY A 242 -11.51 30.29 -3.17
CA GLY A 242 -11.49 29.76 -4.52
C GLY A 242 -10.99 30.75 -5.57
N PRO A 243 -10.79 30.31 -6.82
CA PRO A 243 -10.08 31.08 -7.85
C PRO A 243 -10.58 32.52 -8.05
N ALA A 244 -11.90 32.75 -8.01
CA ALA A 244 -12.45 34.09 -8.20
C ALA A 244 -12.16 35.03 -7.01
N ILE A 245 -12.12 34.51 -5.78
CA ILE A 245 -11.69 35.27 -4.59
C ILE A 245 -10.17 35.47 -4.62
N TYR A 246 -9.42 34.43 -4.96
CA TYR A 246 -7.96 34.48 -4.99
C TYR A 246 -7.42 35.54 -5.97
N ALA A 247 -8.06 35.68 -7.13
CA ALA A 247 -7.74 36.73 -8.10
C ALA A 247 -7.95 38.17 -7.58
N LEU A 248 -8.78 38.34 -6.54
CA LEU A 248 -9.06 39.63 -5.91
C LEU A 248 -8.20 39.87 -4.64
N SER A 249 -7.33 38.94 -4.26
CA SER A 249 -6.62 38.94 -2.97
C SER A 249 -5.93 40.26 -2.65
N ALA A 250 -5.11 40.79 -3.55
CA ALA A 250 -4.38 42.04 -3.31
C ALA A 250 -5.32 43.24 -3.08
N ALA A 251 -6.43 43.31 -3.82
CA ALA A 251 -7.44 44.36 -3.66
C ALA A 251 -8.23 44.20 -2.35
N LEU A 252 -8.63 42.97 -2.04
CA LEU A 252 -9.33 42.63 -0.79
C LEU A 252 -8.49 43.00 0.43
N ARG A 253 -7.22 42.57 0.46
CA ARG A 253 -6.29 42.82 1.55
C ARG A 253 -6.10 44.32 1.80
N ARG A 254 -5.88 45.10 0.73
CA ARG A 254 -5.71 46.57 0.81
C ARG A 254 -6.96 47.29 1.29
N GLN A 255 -8.15 46.87 0.85
CA GLN A 255 -9.38 47.56 1.22
C GLN A 255 -9.85 47.18 2.64
N LEU A 256 -9.61 45.94 3.07
CA LEU A 256 -9.99 45.45 4.40
C LEU A 256 -9.24 46.15 5.55
N THR A 257 -8.09 46.79 5.30
CA THR A 257 -7.42 47.62 6.31
C THR A 257 -8.27 48.81 6.75
N ASN A 258 -9.23 49.23 5.92
CA ASN A 258 -10.16 50.33 6.22
C ASN A 258 -11.47 49.85 6.87
N GLY A 259 -11.59 48.56 7.17
CA GLY A 259 -12.78 47.92 7.74
C GLY A 259 -13.51 46.97 6.78
N PRO A 260 -14.64 46.38 7.20
CA PRO A 260 -15.43 45.47 6.37
C PRO A 260 -15.87 46.11 5.05
N LEU A 261 -15.88 45.32 3.98
CA LEU A 261 -16.26 45.77 2.63
C LEU A 261 -17.33 44.87 2.01
N GLN A 262 -17.96 45.31 0.92
CA GLN A 262 -18.89 44.47 0.16
C GLN A 262 -18.30 43.94 -1.14
N ILE A 263 -18.55 42.66 -1.41
CA ILE A 263 -18.43 42.05 -2.73
C ILE A 263 -19.83 41.74 -3.26
N MET A 264 -19.99 41.75 -4.58
CA MET A 264 -21.24 41.37 -5.24
C MET A 264 -21.06 40.01 -5.94
N LEU A 265 -21.93 39.05 -5.65
CA LEU A 265 -21.98 37.79 -6.39
C LEU A 265 -23.08 37.83 -7.46
N ASP A 266 -22.69 37.67 -8.71
CA ASP A 266 -23.61 37.33 -9.78
C ASP A 266 -23.70 35.80 -9.88
N LEU A 267 -24.85 35.25 -9.47
CA LEU A 267 -25.07 33.80 -9.50
C LEU A 267 -25.40 33.32 -10.91
N ARG A 268 -25.80 34.18 -11.85
CA ARG A 268 -26.11 33.79 -13.24
C ARG A 268 -25.55 34.81 -14.24
N PRO A 269 -24.21 34.86 -14.42
CA PRO A 269 -23.55 35.83 -15.29
C PRO A 269 -24.04 35.79 -16.74
N ALA A 270 -24.35 34.61 -17.25
CA ALA A 270 -24.80 34.39 -18.63
C ALA A 270 -26.24 34.90 -18.93
N LEU A 271 -26.99 35.35 -17.93
CA LEU A 271 -28.36 35.85 -18.11
C LEU A 271 -28.45 37.34 -17.76
N SER A 272 -29.25 38.08 -18.54
CA SER A 272 -29.63 39.45 -18.20
C SER A 272 -30.60 39.47 -17.01
N ARG A 273 -30.70 40.62 -16.32
CA ARG A 273 -31.66 40.80 -15.23
C ARG A 273 -33.09 40.59 -15.71
N GLU A 274 -33.43 41.09 -16.89
CA GLU A 274 -34.73 40.97 -17.54
C GLU A 274 -35.05 39.49 -17.86
N ASP A 275 -34.06 38.71 -18.32
CA ASP A 275 -34.25 37.28 -18.59
C ASP A 275 -34.51 36.48 -17.31
N ILE A 276 -33.78 36.79 -16.24
CA ILE A 276 -33.97 36.17 -14.92
C ILE A 276 -35.40 36.46 -14.43
N GLN A 277 -35.84 37.72 -14.50
CA GLN A 277 -37.19 38.13 -14.11
C GLN A 277 -38.27 37.39 -14.92
N LYS A 278 -38.17 37.41 -16.26
CA LYS A 278 -39.12 36.70 -17.14
C LYS A 278 -39.19 35.20 -16.84
N ARG A 279 -38.06 34.56 -16.53
CA ARG A 279 -38.02 33.13 -16.15
C ARG A 279 -38.71 32.87 -14.81
N LEU A 280 -38.57 33.77 -13.84
CA LEU A 280 -39.23 33.66 -12.53
C LEU A 280 -40.75 33.83 -12.64
N GLU A 281 -41.21 34.79 -13.45
CA GLU A 281 -42.65 35.08 -13.67
C GLU A 281 -43.39 33.95 -14.40
N LYS A 282 -42.69 33.18 -15.25
CA LYS A 282 -43.26 32.00 -15.95
C LYS A 282 -43.51 30.81 -15.02
N VAL A 283 -42.95 30.79 -13.81
CA VAL A 283 -43.12 29.67 -12.88
C VAL A 283 -44.31 29.93 -11.95
N PRO A 284 -45.26 28.97 -11.78
CA PRO A 284 -46.45 29.18 -10.98
C PRO A 284 -46.17 29.66 -9.55
N THR A 285 -46.88 30.71 -9.11
CA THR A 285 -46.76 31.33 -7.78
C THR A 285 -47.16 30.39 -6.63
N LYS A 286 -47.94 29.34 -6.92
CA LYS A 286 -48.31 28.28 -5.97
C LYS A 286 -47.14 27.41 -5.50
N LEU A 287 -45.99 27.45 -6.18
CA LEU A 287 -44.79 26.73 -5.77
C LEU A 287 -44.03 27.52 -4.70
N SER A 288 -43.43 26.82 -3.73
CA SER A 288 -42.53 27.45 -2.75
C SER A 288 -41.39 28.20 -3.45
N LEU A 289 -40.88 29.27 -2.84
CA LEU A 289 -39.81 30.09 -3.41
C LEU A 289 -38.59 29.25 -3.82
N SER A 290 -38.18 28.28 -3.00
CA SER A 290 -37.07 27.37 -3.33
C SER A 290 -37.34 26.56 -4.60
N ASN A 291 -38.56 26.05 -4.77
CA ASN A 291 -38.94 25.30 -5.95
C ASN A 291 -39.06 26.20 -7.19
N ARG A 292 -39.48 27.45 -7.02
CA ARG A 292 -39.48 28.44 -8.11
C ARG A 292 -38.06 28.76 -8.58
N LEU A 293 -37.14 29.05 -7.66
CA LEU A 293 -35.73 29.34 -7.96
C LEU A 293 -35.02 28.14 -8.63
N ARG A 294 -35.27 26.92 -8.12
CA ARG A 294 -34.76 25.68 -8.73
C ARG A 294 -35.31 25.47 -10.14
N ARG A 295 -36.62 25.65 -10.36
CA ARG A 295 -37.24 25.37 -11.67
C ARG A 295 -36.93 26.43 -12.73
N ALA A 296 -36.89 27.70 -12.35
CA ALA A 296 -36.65 28.81 -13.28
C ALA A 296 -35.18 28.92 -13.71
N LEU A 297 -34.25 28.72 -12.76
CA LEU A 297 -32.85 29.10 -12.91
C LEU A 297 -31.86 28.00 -12.52
N LYS A 298 -32.36 26.83 -12.13
CA LYS A 298 -31.56 25.69 -11.66
C LYS A 298 -30.62 26.06 -10.51
N LEU A 299 -31.04 26.97 -9.64
CA LEU A 299 -30.23 27.35 -8.47
C LEU A 299 -30.05 26.15 -7.53
N THR A 300 -28.82 25.88 -7.09
CA THR A 300 -28.44 24.81 -6.16
C THR A 300 -28.95 25.09 -4.74
N ALA A 301 -28.78 24.13 -3.82
CA ALA A 301 -29.22 24.33 -2.44
C ALA A 301 -28.45 25.48 -1.75
N VAL A 302 -27.13 25.52 -1.90
CA VAL A 302 -26.27 26.58 -1.35
C VAL A 302 -26.60 27.95 -1.95
N GLU A 303 -26.81 28.06 -3.26
CA GLU A 303 -27.19 29.32 -3.93
C GLU A 303 -28.52 29.86 -3.39
N ARG A 304 -29.51 28.98 -3.18
CA ARG A 304 -30.82 29.35 -2.62
C ARG A 304 -30.72 29.76 -1.16
N VAL A 305 -29.83 29.17 -0.38
CA VAL A 305 -29.64 29.53 1.03
C VAL A 305 -28.88 30.85 1.17
N LEU A 306 -27.87 31.10 0.34
CA LEU A 306 -27.18 32.40 0.28
C LEU A 306 -28.13 33.55 -0.03
N LEU A 307 -29.08 33.33 -0.95
CA LEU A 307 -30.14 34.31 -1.20
C LEU A 307 -30.97 34.57 0.07
N ARG A 308 -31.29 33.53 0.86
CA ARG A 308 -32.14 33.64 2.07
C ARG A 308 -31.46 34.32 3.25
N GLU A 309 -30.13 34.31 3.31
CA GLU A 309 -29.34 34.87 4.41
C GLU A 309 -29.63 36.36 4.66
N LEU A 310 -30.01 37.13 3.63
CA LEU A 310 -30.22 38.58 3.71
C LEU A 310 -31.63 39.04 4.15
N ARG A 311 -32.53 38.09 4.52
CA ARG A 311 -33.94 38.26 4.99
C ARG A 311 -34.94 39.02 4.07
N ASP A 312 -36.18 38.53 4.20
CA ASP A 312 -37.48 38.75 3.52
C ASP A 312 -37.54 39.45 2.13
N PHE A 313 -37.59 38.62 1.08
CA PHE A 313 -37.94 39.04 -0.29
C PHE A 313 -39.40 38.67 -0.54
N SER A 314 -40.31 39.57 -0.18
CA SER A 314 -41.74 39.42 -0.41
C SER A 314 -42.06 39.38 -1.91
N GLY A 315 -42.04 38.19 -2.51
CA GLY A 315 -42.75 37.82 -3.75
C GLY A 315 -42.37 38.50 -5.08
N ASN A 316 -41.61 39.59 -5.09
CA ASN A 316 -41.36 40.40 -6.28
C ASN A 316 -40.21 39.85 -7.14
N SER A 317 -40.54 39.32 -8.32
CA SER A 317 -39.58 38.75 -9.29
C SER A 317 -38.49 39.74 -9.74
N ALA A 318 -38.77 41.05 -9.78
CA ALA A 318 -37.79 42.07 -10.19
C ALA A 318 -36.72 42.33 -9.12
N ILE A 319 -37.08 42.19 -7.83
CA ILE A 319 -36.15 42.28 -6.70
C ILE A 319 -35.28 41.03 -6.65
N LEU A 320 -35.89 39.83 -6.75
CA LEU A 320 -35.15 38.57 -6.80
C LEU A 320 -34.19 38.50 -7.99
N ALA A 321 -34.61 38.96 -9.17
CA ALA A 321 -33.72 39.03 -10.33
C ALA A 321 -32.53 39.98 -10.11
N GLY A 322 -32.75 41.10 -9.42
CA GLY A 322 -31.68 42.02 -9.02
C GLY A 322 -30.66 41.36 -8.08
N LEU A 323 -31.15 40.67 -7.04
CA LEU A 323 -30.28 39.99 -6.07
C LEU A 323 -29.53 38.80 -6.65
N ILE A 324 -30.13 38.03 -7.56
CA ILE A 324 -29.44 36.93 -8.23
C ILE A 324 -28.30 37.45 -9.11
N LYS A 325 -28.46 38.66 -9.67
CA LYS A 325 -27.46 39.30 -10.53
C LYS A 325 -26.37 40.03 -9.73
N ALA A 326 -26.69 40.51 -8.53
CA ALA A 326 -25.77 41.24 -7.67
C ALA A 326 -26.12 41.00 -6.19
N LEU A 327 -25.75 39.83 -5.67
CA LEU A 327 -25.97 39.44 -4.28
C LEU A 327 -24.87 40.08 -3.40
N PRO A 328 -25.18 41.06 -2.53
CA PRO A 328 -24.18 41.69 -1.69
C PRO A 328 -23.76 40.77 -0.56
N LEU A 329 -22.46 40.57 -0.39
CA LEU A 329 -21.88 39.88 0.76
C LEU A 329 -20.87 40.78 1.46
N THR A 330 -20.99 40.90 2.78
CA THR A 330 -20.06 41.67 3.61
C THR A 330 -18.87 40.80 4.00
N VAL A 331 -17.70 41.15 3.49
CA VAL A 331 -16.43 40.56 3.87
C VAL A 331 -15.91 41.28 5.11
N THR A 332 -15.73 40.53 6.21
CA THR A 332 -15.32 41.07 7.51
C THR A 332 -13.83 40.91 7.80
N GLY A 333 -13.12 40.15 6.97
CA GLY A 333 -11.69 39.91 7.09
C GLY A 333 -11.21 38.91 6.04
N HIS A 334 -9.99 38.40 6.22
CA HIS A 334 -9.42 37.36 5.36
C HIS A 334 -8.70 36.31 6.20
N GLN A 335 -8.43 35.15 5.59
CA GLN A 335 -7.60 34.12 6.22
C GLN A 335 -6.13 34.56 6.29
N GLY A 336 -5.42 34.10 7.31
CA GLY A 336 -4.01 34.40 7.53
C GLY A 336 -3.06 33.55 6.69
N LEU A 337 -1.76 33.79 6.87
CA LEU A 337 -0.66 33.14 6.14
C LEU A 337 -0.70 31.60 6.18
N GLU A 338 -1.13 31.02 7.30
CA GLU A 338 -1.23 29.55 7.47
C GLU A 338 -2.13 28.86 6.44
N ARG A 339 -3.10 29.59 5.88
CA ARG A 339 -4.08 29.06 4.91
C ARG A 339 -4.00 29.74 3.54
N ALA A 340 -3.13 30.73 3.40
CA ALA A 340 -2.90 31.40 2.13
C ALA A 340 -2.18 30.46 1.16
N ILE A 341 -2.46 30.55 -0.15
CA ILE A 341 -1.74 29.73 -1.14
C ILE A 341 -0.32 30.27 -1.35
N SER A 342 -0.16 31.59 -1.35
CA SER A 342 1.13 32.28 -1.46
C SER A 342 1.19 33.44 -0.46
N SER A 343 2.36 34.07 -0.37
CA SER A 343 2.56 35.28 0.41
C SER A 343 3.21 36.35 -0.47
N SER A 344 2.88 37.61 -0.22
CA SER A 344 3.72 38.75 -0.63
C SER A 344 4.57 39.19 0.57
N GLY A 345 5.54 40.09 0.37
CA GLY A 345 6.54 40.45 1.35
C GLY A 345 7.76 39.52 1.31
N GLY A 346 8.82 39.91 2.00
CA GLY A 346 10.14 39.28 1.92
C GLY A 346 11.24 40.32 1.70
N VAL A 347 12.30 39.95 0.99
CA VAL A 347 13.40 40.85 0.64
C VAL A 347 12.93 41.80 -0.46
N ASP A 348 13.08 43.10 -0.22
CA ASP A 348 12.83 44.13 -1.22
C ASP A 348 13.86 44.01 -2.35
N ALA A 349 13.39 43.79 -3.58
CA ALA A 349 14.24 43.68 -4.77
C ALA A 349 15.12 44.92 -4.99
N GLY A 350 14.73 46.11 -4.51
CA GLY A 350 15.55 47.32 -4.57
C GLY A 350 16.87 47.23 -3.80
N THR A 351 16.95 46.31 -2.83
CA THR A 351 18.17 46.03 -2.04
C THR A 351 19.13 45.07 -2.76
N LEU A 352 18.71 44.54 -3.91
CA LEU A 352 19.48 43.63 -4.76
C LEU A 352 20.02 44.36 -5.99
N ASP A 353 21.07 43.82 -6.60
CA ASP A 353 21.53 44.22 -7.93
C ASP A 353 20.68 43.57 -9.04
N GLU A 354 21.05 43.82 -10.31
CA GLU A 354 20.34 43.28 -11.47
C GLU A 354 20.38 41.74 -11.59
N HIS A 355 21.22 41.07 -10.80
CA HIS A 355 21.39 39.61 -10.76
C HIS A 355 20.89 38.98 -9.46
N LEU A 356 20.07 39.70 -8.69
CA LEU A 356 19.51 39.26 -7.41
C LEU A 356 20.55 39.07 -6.28
N MET A 357 21.75 39.65 -6.41
CA MET A 357 22.76 39.66 -5.34
C MET A 357 22.45 40.77 -4.33
N LEU A 358 22.57 40.48 -3.04
CA LEU A 358 22.45 41.47 -1.98
C LEU A 358 23.56 42.53 -2.09
N LYS A 359 23.18 43.80 -2.25
CA LYS A 359 24.14 44.92 -2.26
C LYS A 359 24.92 45.03 -0.96
N ALA A 360 24.29 44.71 0.16
CA ALA A 360 24.89 44.78 1.48
C ALA A 360 25.82 43.60 1.81
N LYS A 361 25.70 42.48 1.09
CA LYS A 361 26.49 41.26 1.31
C LYS A 361 26.80 40.57 -0.03
N PRO A 362 27.84 41.03 -0.75
CA PRO A 362 28.25 40.42 -2.01
C PRO A 362 28.52 38.92 -1.86
N GLY A 363 28.13 38.14 -2.86
CA GLY A 363 28.19 36.67 -2.85
C GLY A 363 26.94 35.98 -2.30
N VAL A 364 25.97 36.73 -1.76
CA VAL A 364 24.66 36.19 -1.32
C VAL A 364 23.55 36.64 -2.27
N PHE A 365 22.83 35.67 -2.83
CA PHE A 365 21.77 35.87 -3.82
C PHE A 365 20.43 35.42 -3.26
N ILE A 366 19.34 36.10 -3.63
CA ILE A 366 17.98 35.80 -3.14
C ILE A 366 17.08 35.41 -4.31
N ALA A 367 16.35 34.29 -4.18
CA ALA A 367 15.50 33.79 -5.26
C ALA A 367 14.13 33.26 -4.76
N GLY A 368 13.20 33.13 -5.71
CA GLY A 368 11.86 32.61 -5.44
C GLY A 368 11.03 33.52 -4.54
N GLU A 369 10.06 32.92 -3.84
CA GLU A 369 9.13 33.62 -2.93
C GLU A 369 9.79 34.21 -1.67
N MET A 370 11.13 34.23 -1.58
CA MET A 370 11.82 35.09 -0.60
C MET A 370 11.80 36.57 -1.02
N LEU A 371 11.59 36.86 -2.30
CA LEU A 371 11.50 38.21 -2.85
C LEU A 371 10.08 38.77 -2.67
N ASP A 372 9.95 40.08 -2.44
CA ASP A 372 8.65 40.75 -2.40
C ASP A 372 8.05 40.89 -3.81
N PHE A 373 7.34 39.86 -4.26
CA PHE A 373 6.44 39.93 -5.41
C PHE A 373 5.09 39.28 -5.06
N ASP A 374 4.05 39.61 -5.81
CA ASP A 374 2.71 39.07 -5.59
C ASP A 374 2.08 38.68 -6.93
N ALA A 375 1.53 37.48 -7.02
CA ALA A 375 1.07 36.88 -8.27
C ALA A 375 -0.21 36.06 -8.09
N PRO A 376 -1.00 35.87 -9.17
CA PRO A 376 -2.12 34.93 -9.14
C PRO A 376 -1.67 33.48 -8.89
N THR A 377 -2.60 32.63 -8.43
CA THR A 377 -2.32 31.20 -8.21
C THR A 377 -1.81 30.45 -9.45
N GLY A 378 -1.11 29.34 -9.21
CA GLY A 378 -0.68 28.40 -10.25
C GLY A 378 0.60 28.84 -10.97
N GLY A 379 0.59 28.78 -12.30
CA GLY A 379 1.78 28.91 -13.14
C GLY A 379 2.50 30.25 -13.06
N TYR A 380 1.89 31.33 -12.56
CA TYR A 380 2.60 32.61 -12.37
C TYR A 380 3.64 32.52 -11.25
N LEU A 381 3.26 31.98 -10.09
CA LEU A 381 4.20 31.79 -8.97
C LEU A 381 5.35 30.86 -9.35
N LEU A 382 5.03 29.78 -10.05
CA LEU A 382 6.04 28.82 -10.51
C LEU A 382 6.96 29.43 -11.58
N GLN A 383 6.42 30.17 -12.54
CA GLN A 383 7.17 30.92 -13.54
C GLN A 383 8.19 31.86 -12.87
N ALA A 384 7.75 32.72 -11.95
CA ALA A 384 8.63 33.64 -11.24
C ALA A 384 9.69 32.89 -10.39
N ALA A 385 9.32 31.80 -9.72
CA ALA A 385 10.25 31.01 -8.93
C ALA A 385 11.36 30.38 -9.78
N LEU A 386 11.00 29.77 -10.92
CA LEU A 386 11.99 29.21 -11.85
C LEU A 386 12.86 30.32 -12.46
N SER A 387 12.26 31.42 -12.89
CA SER A 387 12.97 32.54 -13.54
C SER A 387 13.99 33.20 -12.62
N THR A 388 13.59 33.49 -11.37
CA THR A 388 14.49 34.10 -10.37
C THR A 388 15.56 33.13 -9.90
N GLY A 389 15.24 31.83 -9.74
CA GLY A 389 16.23 30.79 -9.43
C GLY A 389 17.32 30.71 -10.49
N ARG A 390 16.93 30.72 -11.76
CA ARG A 390 17.87 30.76 -12.88
C ARG A 390 18.74 32.03 -12.87
N LEU A 391 18.13 33.21 -12.73
CA LEU A 391 18.86 34.47 -12.73
C LEU A 391 19.87 34.56 -11.56
N ALA A 392 19.50 34.09 -10.37
CA ALA A 392 20.40 34.03 -9.22
C ALA A 392 21.59 33.07 -9.47
N GLY A 393 21.34 31.93 -10.12
CA GLY A 393 22.40 31.01 -10.56
C GLY A 393 23.37 31.67 -11.56
N GLU A 394 22.84 32.36 -12.57
CA GLU A 394 23.63 33.12 -13.54
C GLU A 394 24.44 34.26 -12.87
N GLY A 395 23.85 34.94 -11.90
CA GLY A 395 24.51 35.94 -11.06
C GLY A 395 25.68 35.38 -10.26
N ALA A 396 25.48 34.24 -9.60
CA ALA A 396 26.52 33.56 -8.84
C ALA A 396 27.69 33.11 -9.74
N ILE A 397 27.41 32.60 -10.95
CA ILE A 397 28.44 32.28 -11.95
C ILE A 397 29.28 33.52 -12.28
N LYS A 398 28.63 34.66 -12.56
CA LYS A 398 29.32 35.93 -12.88
C LYS A 398 30.20 36.39 -11.73
N PHE A 399 29.69 36.36 -10.51
CA PHE A 399 30.42 36.75 -9.29
C PHE A 399 31.65 35.86 -9.06
N LEU A 400 31.49 34.54 -9.12
CA LEU A 400 32.59 33.58 -8.94
C LEU A 400 33.67 33.74 -10.00
N THR A 401 33.27 33.94 -11.26
CA THR A 401 34.20 34.17 -12.37
C THR A 401 35.02 35.44 -12.16
N GLN A 402 34.38 36.52 -11.71
CA GLN A 402 35.08 37.77 -11.37
C GLN A 402 36.03 37.62 -10.18
N ALA A 403 35.70 36.73 -9.23
CA ALA A 403 36.55 36.37 -8.10
C ALA A 403 37.71 35.40 -8.48
N GLY A 404 37.86 35.05 -9.76
CA GLY A 404 38.94 34.19 -10.24
C GLY A 404 38.70 32.69 -10.08
N HIS A 405 37.49 32.27 -9.69
CA HIS A 405 37.10 30.87 -9.69
C HIS A 405 36.79 30.41 -11.11
N GLN A 406 37.45 29.35 -11.56
CA GLN A 406 37.14 28.72 -12.86
C GLN A 406 36.24 27.50 -12.65
N PRO A 407 35.23 27.29 -13.52
CA PRO A 407 34.45 26.06 -13.52
C PRO A 407 35.36 24.87 -13.85
N THR A 408 35.08 23.71 -13.26
CA THR A 408 35.80 22.49 -13.61
C THR A 408 35.42 22.08 -15.04
N SER A 409 36.29 21.32 -15.72
CA SER A 409 36.00 20.82 -17.07
C SER A 409 34.61 20.18 -17.09
N LYS A 410 33.72 20.69 -17.96
CA LYS A 410 32.32 20.24 -18.08
C LYS A 410 32.21 18.72 -17.89
N PRO A 411 31.34 18.23 -17.01
CA PRO A 411 30.88 16.86 -17.10
C PRO A 411 30.28 16.74 -18.49
N THR A 412 30.92 15.95 -19.35
CA THR A 412 30.27 15.54 -20.59
C THR A 412 29.03 14.77 -20.15
N LEU A 413 27.86 15.06 -20.72
CA LEU A 413 26.66 14.23 -20.59
C LEU A 413 27.01 12.83 -21.11
N GLN A 414 27.69 12.04 -20.27
CA GLN A 414 27.76 10.62 -20.39
C GLN A 414 26.40 10.16 -19.90
N THR A 415 25.61 9.60 -20.81
CA THR A 415 24.65 8.58 -20.46
C THR A 415 25.43 7.51 -19.71
N GLN A 416 25.53 7.66 -18.39
CA GLN A 416 26.06 6.61 -17.53
C GLN A 416 24.99 5.52 -17.54
N ASP A 417 25.16 4.57 -18.45
CA ASP A 417 24.84 3.19 -18.12
C ASP A 417 25.50 2.95 -16.76
N HIS A 418 24.71 2.79 -15.70
CA HIS A 418 25.23 2.31 -14.43
C HIS A 418 25.93 0.99 -14.73
N THR A 419 27.26 1.01 -14.75
CA THR A 419 28.03 -0.21 -14.86
C THR A 419 27.67 -1.11 -13.70
N MET A 420 27.57 -2.42 -13.96
CA MET A 420 27.15 -3.48 -13.04
C MET A 420 27.83 -3.47 -11.65
N SER A 421 28.93 -2.72 -11.45
CA SER A 421 29.67 -2.65 -10.17
C SER A 421 29.00 -1.84 -9.06
N ASP A 422 28.06 -0.93 -9.37
CA ASP A 422 27.59 0.07 -8.40
C ASP A 422 26.18 -0.18 -7.86
N ASN A 423 25.47 -1.23 -8.33
CA ASN A 423 24.14 -1.57 -7.82
C ASN A 423 24.25 -2.36 -6.50
N PRO A 424 23.75 -1.85 -5.35
CA PRO A 424 23.90 -2.51 -4.05
C PRO A 424 23.15 -3.85 -3.95
N LEU A 425 22.19 -4.11 -4.84
CA LEU A 425 21.49 -5.40 -4.90
C LEU A 425 22.35 -6.50 -5.54
N LEU A 426 23.30 -6.13 -6.42
CA LEU A 426 24.18 -7.07 -7.14
C LEU A 426 25.58 -7.16 -6.51
N ALA A 427 25.98 -6.14 -5.75
CA ALA A 427 27.25 -6.14 -5.03
C ALA A 427 27.26 -7.22 -3.92
N PRO A 428 28.44 -7.76 -3.56
CA PRO A 428 28.57 -8.65 -2.39
C PRO A 428 28.08 -7.98 -1.11
N TRP A 429 27.12 -8.60 -0.42
CA TRP A 429 26.60 -8.05 0.84
C TRP A 429 27.57 -8.28 2.00
N THR A 430 28.10 -7.18 2.55
CA THR A 430 29.03 -7.15 3.69
C THR A 430 28.35 -6.77 5.01
N THR A 431 27.02 -6.61 5.02
CA THR A 431 26.21 -6.33 6.20
C THR A 431 26.30 -7.47 7.22
N LEU A 432 25.98 -7.18 8.48
CA LEU A 432 25.91 -8.21 9.53
C LEU A 432 24.87 -9.29 9.15
N PHE A 433 25.24 -10.57 9.30
CA PHE A 433 24.49 -11.75 8.79
C PHE A 433 24.26 -11.78 7.27
N LYS A 434 24.87 -10.86 6.52
CA LYS A 434 24.63 -10.62 5.09
C LYS A 434 23.13 -10.45 4.79
N VAL A 435 22.44 -9.62 5.58
CA VAL A 435 21.08 -9.16 5.25
C VAL A 435 21.10 -8.27 4.01
N PRO A 436 19.98 -8.12 3.26
CA PRO A 436 19.93 -7.13 2.20
C PRO A 436 20.35 -5.75 2.73
N PRO A 437 21.16 -4.97 1.99
CA PRO A 437 21.64 -3.67 2.45
C PRO A 437 20.54 -2.61 2.36
N PHE A 438 19.48 -2.75 3.16
CA PHE A 438 18.23 -1.98 3.05
C PHE A 438 18.45 -0.47 3.01
N ALA A 439 19.40 0.08 3.77
CA ALA A 439 19.69 1.52 3.77
C ALA A 439 20.29 2.02 2.44
N ALA A 440 20.97 1.16 1.69
CA ALA A 440 21.54 1.48 0.38
C ALA A 440 20.59 1.15 -0.78
N VAL A 441 19.57 0.31 -0.56
CA VAL A 441 18.63 -0.10 -1.60
C VAL A 441 17.55 0.96 -1.80
N LEU A 442 17.51 1.56 -2.99
CA LEU A 442 16.50 2.51 -3.44
C LEU A 442 15.62 1.89 -4.54
N PRO A 443 14.38 2.38 -4.76
CA PRO A 443 13.52 1.89 -5.83
C PRO A 443 14.20 1.83 -7.21
N GLU A 444 15.01 2.84 -7.56
CA GLU A 444 15.75 2.89 -8.83
C GLU A 444 16.77 1.76 -9.05
N HIS A 445 17.20 1.05 -7.99
CA HIS A 445 18.13 -0.06 -8.11
C HIS A 445 17.46 -1.35 -8.61
N PHE A 446 16.14 -1.50 -8.45
CA PHE A 446 15.46 -2.75 -8.75
C PHE A 446 15.34 -3.04 -10.24
N SER A 447 14.89 -2.09 -11.06
CA SER A 447 14.72 -2.37 -12.51
C SER A 447 16.04 -2.75 -13.19
N PRO A 448 17.15 -1.99 -13.02
CA PRO A 448 18.46 -2.40 -13.55
C PRO A 448 18.97 -3.70 -12.89
N GLY A 449 18.73 -3.88 -11.59
CA GLY A 449 19.11 -5.09 -10.86
C GLY A 449 18.46 -6.35 -11.43
N PHE A 450 17.15 -6.32 -11.67
CA PHE A 450 16.41 -7.41 -12.29
C PHE A 450 16.87 -7.68 -13.72
N GLU A 451 17.11 -6.64 -14.52
CA GLU A 451 17.55 -6.80 -15.91
C GLU A 451 18.93 -7.47 -16.00
N SER A 452 19.89 -7.02 -15.19
CA SER A 452 21.22 -7.65 -15.09
C SER A 452 21.12 -9.09 -14.60
N ALA A 453 20.40 -9.31 -13.50
CA ALA A 453 20.31 -10.63 -12.89
C ALA A 453 19.57 -11.66 -13.77
N MET A 454 18.57 -11.25 -14.54
CA MET A 454 17.93 -12.12 -15.54
C MET A 454 18.87 -12.44 -16.70
N GLN A 455 19.70 -11.48 -17.13
CA GLN A 455 20.69 -11.71 -18.18
C GLN A 455 21.80 -12.68 -17.72
N GLU A 456 22.33 -12.48 -16.51
CA GLU A 456 23.28 -13.40 -15.87
C GLU A 456 22.70 -14.80 -15.77
N ASN A 457 21.50 -14.95 -15.21
CA ASN A 457 20.86 -16.25 -15.09
C ASN A 457 20.59 -16.90 -16.45
N ARG A 458 20.21 -16.13 -17.48
CA ARG A 458 20.05 -16.68 -18.83
C ARG A 458 21.36 -17.26 -19.37
N ALA A 459 22.48 -16.56 -19.16
CA ALA A 459 23.79 -17.02 -19.62
C ALA A 459 24.21 -18.32 -18.90
N GLU A 460 23.99 -18.41 -17.59
CA GLU A 460 24.25 -19.65 -16.81
C GLU A 460 23.40 -20.82 -17.31
N ILE A 461 22.10 -20.58 -17.55
CA ILE A 461 21.19 -21.59 -18.09
C ILE A 461 21.62 -22.06 -19.48
N ASP A 462 22.04 -21.14 -20.34
CA ASP A 462 22.51 -21.47 -21.69
C ASP A 462 23.84 -22.26 -21.63
N GLU A 463 24.75 -21.93 -20.70
CA GLU A 463 25.97 -22.69 -20.46
C GLU A 463 25.67 -24.13 -20.05
N ILE A 464 24.71 -24.34 -19.14
CA ILE A 464 24.28 -25.68 -18.73
C ILE A 464 23.67 -26.43 -19.92
N ALA A 465 22.76 -25.78 -20.65
CA ALA A 465 22.06 -26.36 -21.78
C ALA A 465 23.00 -26.76 -22.94
N ASP A 466 24.05 -25.96 -23.18
CA ASP A 466 25.02 -26.15 -24.27
C ASP A 466 26.32 -26.85 -23.85
N ASN A 467 26.44 -27.30 -22.60
CA ASN A 467 27.61 -28.02 -22.12
C ASN A 467 27.87 -29.30 -22.97
N ALA A 468 29.04 -29.37 -23.62
CA ALA A 468 29.38 -30.46 -24.52
C ALA A 468 29.66 -31.81 -23.81
N ALA A 469 29.91 -31.79 -22.49
CA ALA A 469 30.06 -33.01 -21.71
C ALA A 469 28.73 -33.77 -21.60
N ALA A 470 28.81 -35.10 -21.49
CA ALA A 470 27.64 -35.94 -21.28
C ALA A 470 26.88 -35.49 -20.02
N PRO A 471 25.54 -35.38 -20.05
CA PRO A 471 24.76 -34.93 -18.89
C PRO A 471 24.97 -35.85 -17.69
N ASP A 472 25.29 -35.26 -16.54
CA ASP A 472 25.34 -35.92 -15.24
C ASP A 472 24.66 -35.03 -14.19
N PHE A 473 24.54 -35.54 -12.96
CA PHE A 473 23.89 -34.80 -11.87
C PHE A 473 24.60 -33.48 -11.54
N GLU A 474 25.94 -33.44 -11.57
CA GLU A 474 26.72 -32.25 -11.21
C GLU A 474 26.61 -31.16 -12.29
N ASN A 475 26.85 -31.51 -13.54
CA ASN A 475 26.89 -30.56 -14.66
C ASN A 475 25.51 -30.12 -15.15
N THR A 476 24.44 -30.66 -14.58
CA THR A 476 23.05 -30.34 -14.93
C THR A 476 22.25 -29.91 -13.71
N ILE A 477 22.06 -30.77 -12.70
CA ILE A 477 21.19 -30.47 -11.56
C ILE A 477 21.89 -29.55 -10.55
N VAL A 478 23.12 -29.88 -10.13
CA VAL A 478 23.89 -29.01 -9.23
C VAL A 478 24.18 -27.66 -9.88
N ALA A 479 24.47 -27.65 -11.19
CA ALA A 479 24.65 -26.42 -11.93
C ALA A 479 23.38 -25.56 -11.98
N LEU A 480 22.19 -26.17 -12.15
CA LEU A 480 20.91 -25.47 -12.06
C LEU A 480 20.64 -24.88 -10.67
N GLU A 481 20.88 -25.65 -9.61
CA GLU A 481 20.71 -25.20 -8.23
C GLU A 481 21.62 -24.03 -7.86
N LYS A 482 22.78 -23.88 -8.52
CA LYS A 482 23.71 -22.76 -8.32
C LYS A 482 23.42 -21.56 -9.22
N SER A 483 22.59 -21.72 -10.26
CA SER A 483 22.27 -20.65 -11.19
C SER A 483 21.27 -19.67 -10.57
N GLY A 484 21.37 -18.39 -10.94
CA GLY A 484 20.36 -17.38 -10.59
C GLY A 484 20.50 -16.76 -9.21
N ASP A 485 21.62 -16.95 -8.51
CA ASP A 485 21.86 -16.36 -7.18
C ASP A 485 21.63 -14.82 -7.14
N SER A 486 22.11 -14.10 -8.16
CA SER A 486 21.83 -12.65 -8.30
C SER A 486 20.33 -12.38 -8.41
N LEU A 487 19.61 -13.18 -9.20
CA LEU A 487 18.18 -12.99 -9.45
C LEU A 487 17.37 -13.26 -8.19
N ASP A 488 17.73 -14.30 -7.45
CA ASP A 488 17.10 -14.65 -6.18
C ASP A 488 17.29 -13.55 -5.14
N LYS A 489 18.49 -12.95 -5.04
CA LYS A 489 18.75 -11.81 -4.13
C LYS A 489 17.90 -10.59 -4.46
N VAL A 490 17.83 -10.21 -5.74
CA VAL A 490 17.01 -9.07 -6.19
C VAL A 490 15.53 -9.36 -5.95
N ALA A 491 15.06 -10.54 -6.36
CA ALA A 491 13.67 -10.94 -6.27
C ALA A 491 13.20 -11.07 -4.82
N SER A 492 13.97 -11.75 -3.96
CA SER A 492 13.62 -11.92 -2.55
C SER A 492 13.55 -10.57 -1.85
N THR A 493 14.50 -9.66 -2.09
CA THR A 493 14.48 -8.32 -1.52
C THR A 493 13.28 -7.53 -2.01
N PHE A 494 13.04 -7.52 -3.33
CA PHE A 494 11.95 -6.76 -3.94
C PHE A 494 10.57 -7.20 -3.46
N PHE A 495 10.26 -8.50 -3.54
CA PHE A 495 8.92 -9.01 -3.24
C PHE A 495 8.62 -9.00 -1.73
N ASN A 496 9.63 -9.10 -0.87
CA ASN A 496 9.43 -8.84 0.56
C ASN A 496 9.04 -7.37 0.78
N LEU A 497 9.72 -6.41 0.15
CA LEU A 497 9.40 -4.98 0.29
C LEU A 497 8.06 -4.62 -0.37
N SER A 498 7.73 -5.16 -1.54
CA SER A 498 6.44 -4.88 -2.20
C SER A 498 5.24 -5.40 -1.40
N GLY A 499 5.41 -6.47 -0.61
CA GLY A 499 4.39 -6.96 0.31
C GLY A 499 4.36 -6.24 1.66
N ALA A 500 5.53 -5.96 2.24
CA ALA A 500 5.65 -5.48 3.61
C ALA A 500 5.72 -3.95 3.76
N ASP A 501 6.32 -3.23 2.80
CA ASP A 501 6.50 -1.78 2.86
C ASP A 501 6.57 -1.12 1.47
N THR A 502 5.50 -1.24 0.70
CA THR A 502 5.41 -0.75 -0.67
C THR A 502 5.22 0.77 -0.78
N ASN A 503 5.47 1.30 -1.97
CA ASN A 503 5.19 2.68 -2.36
C ASN A 503 4.88 2.75 -3.87
N ASP A 504 4.51 3.93 -4.37
CA ASP A 504 4.14 4.12 -5.79
C ASP A 504 5.25 3.68 -6.76
N ASP A 505 6.53 3.82 -6.39
CA ASP A 505 7.67 3.42 -7.22
C ASP A 505 7.80 1.89 -7.26
N LEU A 506 7.77 1.22 -6.09
CA LEU A 506 7.83 -0.24 -6.01
C LEU A 506 6.64 -0.90 -6.70
N GLN A 507 5.43 -0.36 -6.57
CA GLN A 507 4.24 -0.84 -7.29
C GLN A 507 4.37 -0.69 -8.81
N GLN A 508 5.00 0.39 -9.29
CA GLN A 508 5.25 0.56 -10.71
C GLN A 508 6.28 -0.44 -11.21
N ILE A 509 7.38 -0.62 -10.47
CA ILE A 509 8.41 -1.61 -10.79
C ILE A 509 7.81 -3.01 -10.83
N GLU A 510 6.92 -3.35 -9.90
CA GLU A 510 6.24 -4.64 -9.85
C GLU A 510 5.41 -4.88 -11.12
N ARG A 511 4.64 -3.88 -11.57
CA ARG A 511 3.89 -3.94 -12.83
C ARG A 511 4.79 -4.15 -14.05
N ASP A 512 5.98 -3.55 -14.06
CA ASP A 512 6.90 -3.60 -15.20
C ASP A 512 7.75 -4.89 -15.23
N ILE A 513 8.14 -5.40 -14.06
CA ILE A 513 9.04 -6.54 -13.90
C ILE A 513 8.28 -7.88 -13.86
N ALA A 514 7.08 -7.96 -13.27
CA ALA A 514 6.35 -9.23 -13.15
C ALA A 514 6.15 -9.96 -14.50
N PRO A 515 5.75 -9.28 -15.61
CA PRO A 515 5.66 -9.92 -16.92
C PRO A 515 7.01 -10.38 -17.48
N LYS A 516 8.11 -9.66 -17.17
CA LYS A 516 9.47 -10.02 -17.60
C LYS A 516 9.96 -11.28 -16.88
N LEU A 517 9.78 -11.35 -15.56
CA LEU A 517 10.13 -12.53 -14.75
C LEU A 517 9.34 -13.77 -15.17
N SER A 518 8.03 -13.61 -15.44
CA SER A 518 7.20 -14.71 -15.93
C SER A 518 7.73 -15.26 -17.26
N ARG A 519 8.04 -14.39 -18.24
CA ARG A 519 8.66 -14.81 -19.51
C ARG A 519 10.02 -15.48 -19.31
N HIS A 520 10.85 -14.96 -18.40
CA HIS A 520 12.17 -15.53 -18.10
C HIS A 520 12.04 -16.95 -17.54
N SER A 521 11.16 -17.16 -16.56
CA SER A 521 10.87 -18.48 -15.98
C SER A 521 10.32 -19.45 -17.04
N SER A 522 9.33 -19.03 -17.83
CA SER A 522 8.77 -19.84 -18.92
C SER A 522 9.82 -20.24 -19.94
N ALA A 523 10.70 -19.32 -20.36
CA ALA A 523 11.77 -19.61 -21.31
C ALA A 523 12.78 -20.65 -20.76
N THR A 524 13.03 -20.65 -19.45
CA THR A 524 13.90 -21.65 -18.80
C THR A 524 13.26 -23.04 -18.78
N VAL A 525 12.03 -23.17 -18.29
CA VAL A 525 11.36 -24.49 -18.23
C VAL A 525 11.01 -25.05 -19.61
N MET A 526 10.86 -24.18 -20.62
CA MET A 526 10.63 -24.56 -22.00
C MET A 526 11.92 -24.74 -22.82
N ASN A 527 13.11 -24.62 -22.22
CA ASN A 527 14.36 -24.83 -22.95
C ASN A 527 14.55 -26.32 -23.27
N GLU A 528 14.45 -26.66 -24.56
CA GLU A 528 14.49 -28.06 -25.02
C GLU A 528 15.85 -28.73 -24.79
N LYS A 529 16.94 -27.99 -24.98
CA LYS A 529 18.28 -28.53 -24.73
C LYS A 529 18.47 -28.82 -23.26
N LEU A 530 18.07 -27.88 -22.40
CA LEU A 530 18.13 -28.04 -20.95
C LEU A 530 17.28 -29.23 -20.49
N PHE A 531 16.02 -29.30 -20.93
CA PHE A 531 15.14 -30.41 -20.56
C PHE A 531 15.70 -31.76 -21.02
N LYS A 532 16.26 -31.84 -22.22
CA LYS A 532 16.90 -33.07 -22.71
C LYS A 532 18.05 -33.52 -21.80
N ARG A 533 18.83 -32.60 -21.22
CA ARG A 533 19.85 -32.94 -20.24
C ARG A 533 19.23 -33.49 -18.95
N ILE A 534 18.26 -32.78 -18.38
CA ILE A 534 17.55 -33.19 -17.17
C ILE A 534 16.91 -34.57 -17.36
N ASP A 535 16.20 -34.80 -18.47
CA ASP A 535 15.58 -36.08 -18.81
C ASP A 535 16.64 -37.18 -18.98
N THR A 536 17.77 -36.91 -19.61
CA THR A 536 18.87 -37.89 -19.74
C THR A 536 19.36 -38.35 -18.36
N VAL A 537 19.60 -37.42 -17.44
CA VAL A 537 20.03 -37.73 -16.05
C VAL A 537 18.91 -38.49 -15.32
N PHE A 538 17.65 -38.08 -15.48
CA PHE A 538 16.50 -38.74 -14.88
C PHE A 538 16.31 -40.19 -15.36
N GLN A 539 16.47 -40.47 -16.65
CA GLN A 539 16.38 -41.84 -17.19
C GLN A 539 17.50 -42.75 -16.67
N GLN A 540 18.65 -42.18 -16.27
CA GLN A 540 19.80 -42.91 -15.73
C GLN A 540 19.80 -42.98 -14.19
N ARG A 541 18.81 -42.39 -13.50
CA ARG A 541 18.83 -42.20 -12.04
C ARG A 541 19.09 -43.47 -11.24
N ASP A 542 18.59 -44.62 -11.71
CA ASP A 542 18.76 -45.92 -11.04
C ASP A 542 20.21 -46.42 -11.06
N ASP A 543 21.04 -45.92 -11.99
CA ASP A 543 22.46 -46.28 -12.15
C ASP A 543 23.42 -45.26 -11.48
N LEU A 544 22.96 -44.04 -11.17
CA LEU A 544 23.79 -42.90 -10.73
C LEU A 544 24.21 -42.93 -9.24
N LYS A 545 23.77 -43.93 -8.46
CA LYS A 545 24.06 -44.06 -7.01
C LYS A 545 23.83 -42.77 -6.21
N LEU A 546 22.76 -42.05 -6.56
CA LEU A 546 22.37 -40.82 -5.88
C LEU A 546 21.97 -41.09 -4.42
N THR A 547 22.24 -40.13 -3.55
CA THR A 547 21.65 -40.07 -2.21
C THR A 547 20.13 -39.88 -2.32
N SER A 548 19.40 -40.11 -1.22
CA SER A 548 17.94 -39.92 -1.23
C SER A 548 17.54 -38.47 -1.53
N GLU A 549 18.32 -37.50 -1.06
CA GLU A 549 18.06 -36.08 -1.31
C GLU A 549 18.36 -35.70 -2.77
N GLU A 550 19.46 -36.18 -3.34
CA GLU A 550 19.80 -35.96 -4.75
C GLU A 550 18.75 -36.56 -5.69
N LEU A 551 18.29 -37.78 -5.42
CA LEU A 551 17.22 -38.41 -6.17
C LEU A 551 15.94 -37.56 -6.11
N ARG A 552 15.57 -37.09 -4.91
CA ARG A 552 14.40 -36.24 -4.72
C ARG A 552 14.51 -34.94 -5.51
N VAL A 553 15.66 -34.28 -5.50
CA VAL A 553 15.88 -33.04 -6.27
C VAL A 553 15.80 -33.29 -7.77
N LEU A 554 16.41 -34.37 -8.27
CA LEU A 554 16.31 -34.76 -9.68
C LEU A 554 14.87 -35.03 -10.11
N GLU A 555 14.10 -35.77 -9.30
CA GLU A 555 12.68 -36.03 -9.53
C GLU A 555 11.87 -34.73 -9.56
N LYS A 556 12.13 -33.80 -8.63
CA LYS A 556 11.46 -32.48 -8.60
C LYS A 556 11.77 -31.64 -9.83
N TYR A 557 13.02 -31.58 -10.28
CA TYR A 557 13.38 -30.88 -11.51
C TYR A 557 12.69 -31.48 -12.73
N HIS A 558 12.78 -32.79 -12.90
CA HIS A 558 12.15 -33.48 -14.02
C HIS A 558 10.64 -33.26 -14.03
N GLU A 559 9.99 -33.46 -12.89
CA GLU A 559 8.56 -33.24 -12.71
C GLU A 559 8.15 -31.81 -13.05
N ASN A 560 8.87 -30.80 -12.53
CA ASN A 560 8.55 -29.39 -12.78
C ASN A 560 8.60 -29.06 -14.29
N PHE A 561 9.59 -29.58 -15.01
CA PHE A 561 9.71 -29.38 -16.46
C PHE A 561 8.62 -30.14 -17.24
N VAL A 562 8.38 -31.41 -16.90
CA VAL A 562 7.33 -32.21 -17.56
C VAL A 562 5.96 -31.57 -17.38
N ARG A 563 5.63 -31.14 -16.16
CA ARG A 563 4.34 -30.49 -15.84
C ARG A 563 4.20 -29.10 -16.47
N ALA A 564 5.31 -28.43 -16.77
CA ALA A 564 5.30 -27.21 -17.57
C ALA A 564 5.08 -27.50 -19.07
N GLY A 565 5.20 -28.75 -19.53
CA GLY A 565 5.05 -29.14 -20.93
C GLY A 565 6.37 -29.24 -21.70
N ALA A 566 7.52 -29.29 -21.03
CA ALA A 566 8.82 -29.39 -21.68
C ALA A 566 9.00 -30.66 -22.54
N ALA A 567 8.25 -31.72 -22.23
CA ALA A 567 8.23 -32.97 -22.99
C ALA A 567 7.34 -32.93 -24.25
N LEU A 568 6.48 -31.90 -24.39
CA LEU A 568 5.59 -31.75 -25.55
C LEU A 568 6.39 -31.34 -26.80
N LYS A 569 5.86 -31.68 -27.98
CA LYS A 569 6.51 -31.43 -29.27
C LYS A 569 5.51 -30.84 -30.27
N GLY A 570 6.02 -30.08 -31.24
CA GLY A 570 5.22 -29.52 -32.33
C GLY A 570 4.06 -28.64 -31.81
N ALA A 571 2.88 -28.83 -32.40
CA ALA A 571 1.68 -28.02 -32.11
C ALA A 571 1.24 -28.06 -30.64
N ASP A 572 1.41 -29.20 -29.95
CA ASP A 572 1.00 -29.33 -28.54
C ASP A 572 1.82 -28.42 -27.62
N ARG A 573 3.12 -28.24 -27.93
CA ARG A 573 4.01 -27.35 -27.18
C ARG A 573 3.66 -25.88 -27.42
N GLU A 574 3.40 -25.50 -28.67
CA GLU A 574 2.93 -24.15 -29.01
C GLU A 574 1.62 -23.83 -28.28
N ARG A 575 0.68 -24.78 -28.31
CA ARG A 575 -0.61 -24.64 -27.63
C ARG A 575 -0.46 -24.53 -26.11
N MET A 576 0.42 -25.33 -25.50
CA MET A 576 0.71 -25.25 -24.07
C MET A 576 1.24 -23.85 -23.65
N ALA A 577 2.09 -23.24 -24.48
CA ALA A 577 2.61 -21.90 -24.24
C ALA A 577 1.52 -20.83 -24.31
N GLU A 578 0.64 -20.91 -25.32
CA GLU A 578 -0.53 -20.01 -25.44
C GLU A 578 -1.46 -20.11 -24.25
N ILE A 579 -1.81 -21.35 -23.85
CA ILE A 579 -2.67 -21.62 -22.69
C ILE A 579 -2.05 -21.02 -21.41
N SER A 580 -0.76 -21.24 -21.20
CA SER A 580 -0.06 -20.76 -20.01
C SER A 580 -0.05 -19.23 -19.93
N ALA A 581 0.22 -18.55 -21.05
CA ALA A 581 0.18 -17.09 -21.13
C ALA A 581 -1.22 -16.54 -20.86
N ARG A 582 -2.25 -17.16 -21.46
CA ARG A 582 -3.64 -16.73 -21.31
C ARG A 582 -4.18 -16.94 -19.89
N LEU A 583 -3.86 -18.07 -19.26
CA LEU A 583 -4.24 -18.34 -17.86
C LEU A 583 -3.64 -17.31 -16.89
N ALA A 584 -2.40 -16.86 -17.12
CA ALA A 584 -1.77 -15.83 -16.29
C ALA A 584 -2.46 -14.46 -16.43
N GLU A 585 -2.85 -14.08 -17.65
CA GLU A 585 -3.62 -12.86 -17.93
C GLU A 585 -5.00 -12.92 -17.25
N LEU A 586 -5.72 -14.03 -17.42
CA LEU A 586 -7.04 -14.25 -16.83
C LEU A 586 -7.01 -14.17 -15.30
N GLY A 587 -6.02 -14.80 -14.65
CA GLY A 587 -5.89 -14.74 -13.21
C GLY A 587 -5.61 -13.34 -12.67
N THR A 588 -4.79 -12.57 -13.41
CA THR A 588 -4.53 -11.16 -13.08
C THR A 588 -5.80 -10.33 -13.20
N GLN A 589 -6.54 -10.48 -14.30
CA GLN A 589 -7.80 -9.77 -14.52
C GLN A 589 -8.85 -10.13 -13.46
N PHE A 590 -8.99 -11.41 -13.12
CA PHE A 590 -9.91 -11.89 -12.08
C PHE A 590 -9.67 -11.16 -10.75
N ALA A 591 -8.42 -11.11 -10.29
CA ALA A 591 -8.06 -10.43 -9.04
C ALA A 591 -8.35 -8.92 -9.09
N GLN A 592 -8.00 -8.26 -10.19
CA GLN A 592 -8.25 -6.83 -10.38
C GLN A 592 -9.75 -6.51 -10.36
N ASN A 593 -10.58 -7.36 -10.94
CA ASN A 593 -12.04 -7.20 -10.96
C ASN A 593 -12.63 -7.32 -9.55
N VAL A 594 -12.21 -8.31 -8.76
CA VAL A 594 -12.65 -8.46 -7.36
C VAL A 594 -12.26 -7.23 -6.53
N LEU A 595 -11.02 -6.77 -6.67
CA LEU A 595 -10.54 -5.57 -5.97
C LEU A 595 -11.26 -4.29 -6.42
N ALA A 596 -11.63 -4.19 -7.70
CA ALA A 596 -12.42 -3.08 -8.21
C ALA A 596 -13.81 -3.06 -7.56
N ASP A 597 -14.48 -4.20 -7.45
CA ASP A 597 -15.76 -4.31 -6.76
C ASP A 597 -15.65 -3.97 -5.27
N GLU A 598 -14.62 -4.44 -4.58
CA GLU A 598 -14.36 -4.10 -3.18
C GLU A 598 -14.14 -2.60 -2.97
N ARG A 599 -13.37 -1.97 -3.87
CA ARG A 599 -13.07 -0.53 -3.80
C ARG A 599 -14.30 0.32 -4.11
N ASN A 600 -15.11 -0.10 -5.09
CA ASN A 600 -16.24 0.67 -5.59
C ASN A 600 -17.47 0.54 -4.68
N PHE A 601 -17.64 -0.58 -3.98
CA PHE A 601 -18.73 -0.75 -3.02
C PHE A 601 -18.58 0.20 -1.83
N GLN A 602 -19.67 0.87 -1.48
CA GLN A 602 -19.74 1.75 -0.31
C GLN A 602 -21.12 1.61 0.32
N LEU A 603 -21.16 1.22 1.59
CA LEU A 603 -22.33 1.36 2.43
C LEU A 603 -22.10 2.57 3.35
N VAL A 604 -22.69 3.70 2.98
CA VAL A 604 -22.61 4.94 3.76
C VAL A 604 -23.60 4.86 4.92
N LEU A 605 -23.11 5.02 6.14
CA LEU A 605 -23.93 5.14 7.34
C LEU A 605 -24.33 6.61 7.48
N GLU A 606 -25.59 6.93 7.20
CA GLU A 606 -26.07 8.30 6.96
C GLU A 606 -26.46 9.04 8.26
N ASN A 607 -26.75 8.31 9.33
CA ASN A 607 -27.21 8.88 10.61
C ASN A 607 -26.64 8.12 11.82
N GLU A 608 -26.81 8.70 13.02
CA GLU A 608 -26.31 8.11 14.27
C GLU A 608 -26.97 6.77 14.61
N GLN A 609 -28.21 6.54 14.18
CA GLN A 609 -28.91 5.26 14.35
C GLN A 609 -28.32 4.14 13.47
N ASP A 610 -27.57 4.47 12.41
CA ASP A 610 -26.85 3.49 11.59
C ASP A 610 -25.58 2.97 12.30
N LEU A 611 -25.12 3.65 13.36
CA LEU A 611 -23.94 3.29 14.16
C LEU A 611 -24.29 2.43 15.38
N GLU A 612 -25.57 2.16 15.62
CA GLU A 612 -26.04 1.45 16.80
C GLU A 612 -25.43 0.03 16.89
N GLY A 613 -24.86 -0.28 18.05
CA GLY A 613 -24.19 -1.55 18.33
C GLY A 613 -22.74 -1.64 17.85
N LEU A 614 -22.25 -0.69 17.03
CA LEU A 614 -20.87 -0.72 16.54
C LEU A 614 -19.89 -0.30 17.67
N PRO A 615 -18.79 -1.03 17.88
CA PRO A 615 -17.75 -0.64 18.83
C PRO A 615 -16.91 0.54 18.29
N ASP A 616 -16.30 1.32 19.19
CA ASP A 616 -15.53 2.53 18.85
C ASP A 616 -14.44 2.31 17.81
N PHE A 617 -13.76 1.15 17.84
CA PHE A 617 -12.73 0.82 16.87
C PHE A 617 -13.29 0.72 15.45
N LEU A 618 -14.50 0.16 15.30
CA LEU A 618 -15.16 -0.03 14.02
C LEU A 618 -15.74 1.30 13.50
N ILE A 619 -16.28 2.13 14.39
CA ILE A 619 -16.70 3.50 14.06
C ILE A 619 -15.49 4.30 13.54
N SER A 620 -14.37 4.24 14.24
CA SER A 620 -13.13 4.92 13.84
C SER A 620 -12.60 4.43 12.49
N ALA A 621 -12.63 3.11 12.25
CA ALA A 621 -12.23 2.53 10.97
C ALA A 621 -13.17 2.94 9.83
N ALA A 622 -14.49 2.95 10.06
CA ALA A 622 -15.48 3.38 9.08
C ALA A 622 -15.38 4.89 8.77
N GLN A 623 -15.04 5.71 9.76
CA GLN A 623 -14.75 7.13 9.56
C GLN A 623 -13.50 7.32 8.68
N SER A 624 -12.42 6.60 8.99
CA SER A 624 -11.18 6.66 8.21
C SER A 624 -11.42 6.26 6.75
N ALA A 625 -12.17 5.19 6.53
CA ALA A 625 -12.57 4.75 5.19
C ALA A 625 -13.40 5.80 4.43
N ALA A 626 -14.25 6.57 5.14
CA ALA A 626 -15.01 7.67 4.55
C ALA A 626 -14.10 8.85 4.16
N GLU A 627 -13.14 9.20 5.01
CA GLU A 627 -12.18 10.29 4.76
C GLU A 627 -11.30 10.01 3.54
N GLU A 628 -10.78 8.78 3.41
CA GLU A 628 -10.03 8.32 2.23
C GLU A 628 -10.84 8.44 0.92
N ARG A 629 -12.17 8.36 1.02
CA ARG A 629 -13.11 8.44 -0.10
C ARG A 629 -13.66 9.85 -0.32
N GLY A 630 -13.10 10.85 0.35
CA GLY A 630 -13.53 12.25 0.23
C GLY A 630 -14.89 12.54 0.85
N GLN A 631 -15.37 11.69 1.77
CA GLN A 631 -16.64 11.81 2.48
C GLN A 631 -16.43 12.19 3.95
N SER A 632 -15.71 13.29 4.19
CA SER A 632 -15.41 13.77 5.54
C SER A 632 -16.67 13.99 6.39
N GLY A 633 -16.67 13.47 7.62
CA GLY A 633 -17.79 13.56 8.56
C GLY A 633 -18.86 12.48 8.36
N LYS A 634 -18.62 11.48 7.52
CA LYS A 634 -19.44 10.27 7.38
C LYS A 634 -18.71 9.03 7.89
N HIS A 635 -19.41 7.89 7.92
CA HIS A 635 -18.83 6.56 8.14
C HIS A 635 -19.17 5.68 6.94
N VAL A 636 -18.19 4.94 6.43
CA VAL A 636 -18.36 4.06 5.25
C VAL A 636 -17.90 2.66 5.59
N ILE A 637 -18.80 1.69 5.41
CA ILE A 637 -18.47 0.28 5.41
C ILE A 637 -18.11 -0.15 3.99
N THR A 638 -16.95 -0.79 3.86
CA THR A 638 -16.43 -1.33 2.60
C THR A 638 -16.47 -2.85 2.65
N LEU A 639 -16.12 -3.52 1.54
CA LEU A 639 -16.07 -4.99 1.50
C LEU A 639 -14.76 -5.58 2.02
N SER A 640 -13.81 -4.76 2.48
CA SER A 640 -12.60 -5.24 3.13
C SER A 640 -12.95 -6.03 4.41
N ARG A 641 -12.30 -7.17 4.63
CA ARG A 641 -12.58 -8.06 5.78
C ARG A 641 -12.54 -7.34 7.13
N SER A 642 -11.59 -6.42 7.30
CA SER A 642 -11.43 -5.60 8.51
C SER A 642 -12.61 -4.68 8.82
N LEU A 643 -13.50 -4.42 7.86
CA LEU A 643 -14.71 -3.62 8.05
C LEU A 643 -15.98 -4.47 7.96
N ILE A 644 -16.10 -5.32 6.94
CA ILE A 644 -17.34 -6.04 6.66
C ILE A 644 -17.67 -7.09 7.72
N GLU A 645 -16.69 -7.87 8.20
CA GLU A 645 -16.95 -8.94 9.17
C GLU A 645 -17.31 -8.38 10.56
N PRO A 646 -16.56 -7.41 11.13
CA PRO A 646 -16.98 -6.75 12.37
C PRO A 646 -18.33 -6.04 12.23
N PHE A 647 -18.63 -5.46 11.06
CA PHE A 647 -19.94 -4.83 10.84
C PHE A 647 -21.08 -5.85 10.87
N LEU A 648 -20.92 -7.01 10.24
CA LEU A 648 -21.89 -8.11 10.30
C LEU A 648 -22.02 -8.73 11.71
N GLN A 649 -20.96 -8.66 12.50
CA GLN A 649 -20.94 -9.15 13.88
C GLN A 649 -21.62 -8.19 14.86
N PHE A 650 -21.39 -6.88 14.76
CA PHE A 650 -21.78 -5.93 15.80
C PHE A 650 -22.99 -5.05 15.47
N SER A 651 -23.26 -4.77 14.19
CA SER A 651 -24.33 -3.86 13.80
C SER A 651 -25.69 -4.38 14.27
N SER A 652 -26.43 -3.60 15.05
CA SER A 652 -27.81 -3.95 15.44
C SER A 652 -28.79 -3.84 14.26
N ARG A 653 -28.41 -3.11 13.20
CA ARG A 653 -29.22 -2.79 12.03
C ARG A 653 -29.24 -3.91 11.01
N ARG A 654 -30.21 -4.81 11.14
CA ARG A 654 -30.41 -5.97 10.26
C ARG A 654 -30.51 -5.60 8.77
N ASP A 655 -31.20 -4.51 8.44
CA ASP A 655 -31.33 -4.00 7.07
C ASP A 655 -29.98 -3.61 6.46
N LEU A 656 -29.09 -3.01 7.26
CA LEU A 656 -27.74 -2.65 6.83
C LEU A 656 -26.82 -3.87 6.75
N ARG A 657 -26.94 -4.83 7.69
CA ARG A 657 -26.24 -6.12 7.59
C ARG A 657 -26.60 -6.86 6.30
N GLU A 658 -27.89 -6.92 5.96
CA GLU A 658 -28.37 -7.53 4.72
C GLU A 658 -27.79 -6.83 3.48
N ALA A 659 -27.81 -5.50 3.43
CA ALA A 659 -27.23 -4.74 2.32
C ALA A 659 -25.72 -4.96 2.18
N ALA A 660 -24.99 -4.92 3.30
CA ALA A 660 -23.55 -5.14 3.33
C ALA A 660 -23.19 -6.56 2.87
N PHE A 661 -23.90 -7.56 3.38
CA PHE A 661 -23.68 -8.97 3.03
C PHE A 661 -23.98 -9.26 1.56
N LYS A 662 -25.08 -8.72 1.01
CA LYS A 662 -25.40 -8.88 -0.43
C LYS A 662 -24.31 -8.28 -1.31
N GLY A 663 -23.81 -7.09 -0.98
CA GLY A 663 -22.66 -6.51 -1.66
C GLY A 663 -21.41 -7.39 -1.53
N TRP A 664 -21.20 -7.97 -0.35
CA TRP A 664 -20.07 -8.86 -0.09
C TRP A 664 -20.12 -10.11 -0.97
N ILE A 665 -21.25 -10.79 -1.10
CA ILE A 665 -21.32 -12.05 -1.88
C ILE A 665 -21.47 -11.84 -3.40
N ALA A 666 -21.74 -10.60 -3.85
CA ALA A 666 -21.96 -10.27 -5.27
C ALA A 666 -20.68 -9.87 -6.02
N ARG A 667 -19.52 -9.77 -5.35
CA ARG A 667 -18.25 -9.45 -6.00
C ARG A 667 -17.96 -10.40 -7.17
N GLY A 668 -17.55 -9.83 -8.29
CA GLY A 668 -17.30 -10.54 -9.55
C GLY A 668 -18.55 -10.96 -10.31
N GLU A 669 -19.75 -10.65 -9.80
CA GLU A 669 -21.06 -10.98 -10.40
C GLU A 669 -21.97 -9.73 -10.50
N ASN A 670 -21.37 -8.53 -10.55
CA ASN A 670 -22.11 -7.26 -10.65
C ASN A 670 -22.44 -6.85 -12.11
N GLY A 671 -22.01 -7.64 -13.10
CA GLY A 671 -22.04 -7.27 -14.52
C GLY A 671 -21.03 -6.17 -14.88
N GLY A 672 -20.99 -5.79 -16.16
CA GLY A 672 -20.08 -4.74 -16.63
C GLY A 672 -18.61 -5.16 -16.66
N ASP A 673 -17.70 -4.20 -16.44
CA ASP A 673 -16.25 -4.40 -16.61
C ASP A 673 -15.60 -5.28 -15.54
N SER A 674 -16.24 -5.47 -14.38
CA SER A 674 -15.74 -6.31 -13.27
C SER A 674 -16.40 -7.69 -13.20
N ASP A 675 -17.18 -8.08 -14.21
CA ASP A 675 -17.77 -9.42 -14.29
C ASP A 675 -16.71 -10.50 -14.53
N ASN A 676 -16.71 -11.53 -13.68
CA ASN A 676 -15.73 -12.61 -13.72
C ASN A 676 -16.27 -13.91 -14.34
N LEU A 677 -17.54 -13.97 -14.77
CA LEU A 677 -18.14 -15.22 -15.25
C LEU A 677 -17.45 -15.73 -16.51
N ALA A 678 -17.22 -14.85 -17.49
CA ALA A 678 -16.50 -15.21 -18.72
C ALA A 678 -15.04 -15.63 -18.45
N ILE A 679 -14.39 -14.96 -17.49
CA ILE A 679 -13.02 -15.28 -17.06
C ILE A 679 -12.95 -16.68 -16.45
N ILE A 680 -13.91 -17.03 -15.60
CA ILE A 680 -14.01 -18.37 -14.99
C ILE A 680 -14.24 -19.43 -16.08
N SER A 681 -15.20 -19.20 -16.98
CA SER A 681 -15.50 -20.12 -18.09
C SER A 681 -14.28 -20.41 -18.96
N GLU A 682 -13.55 -19.36 -19.36
CA GLU A 682 -12.32 -19.51 -20.13
C GLU A 682 -11.23 -20.22 -19.33
N THR A 683 -11.05 -19.86 -18.05
CA THR A 683 -10.05 -20.48 -17.16
C THR A 683 -10.28 -21.98 -17.01
N LEU A 684 -11.51 -22.42 -16.72
CA LEU A 684 -11.85 -23.85 -16.58
C LEU A 684 -11.61 -24.62 -17.89
N THR A 685 -11.98 -24.02 -19.03
CA THR A 685 -11.76 -24.61 -20.35
C THR A 685 -10.27 -24.81 -20.63
N LEU A 686 -9.46 -23.77 -20.41
CA LEU A 686 -8.02 -23.82 -20.66
C LEU A 686 -7.28 -24.75 -19.69
N ARG A 687 -7.72 -24.81 -18.43
CA ARG A 687 -7.21 -25.76 -17.44
C ARG A 687 -7.47 -27.21 -17.85
N GLN A 688 -8.67 -27.51 -18.31
CA GLN A 688 -9.00 -28.85 -18.83
C GLN A 688 -8.16 -29.19 -20.06
N GLU A 689 -8.01 -28.25 -21.00
CA GLU A 689 -7.20 -28.46 -22.20
C GLU A 689 -5.72 -28.72 -21.85
N ARG A 690 -5.17 -27.95 -20.90
CA ARG A 690 -3.82 -28.17 -20.36
C ARG A 690 -3.64 -29.57 -19.78
N ALA A 691 -4.58 -30.04 -18.97
CA ALA A 691 -4.52 -31.36 -18.38
C ALA A 691 -4.51 -32.45 -19.45
N ASN A 692 -5.38 -32.32 -20.46
CA ASN A 692 -5.46 -33.26 -21.59
C ASN A 692 -4.16 -33.31 -22.40
N LEU A 693 -3.54 -32.15 -22.69
CA LEU A 693 -2.25 -32.07 -23.38
C LEU A 693 -1.14 -32.83 -22.63
N LEU A 694 -1.20 -32.82 -21.30
CA LEU A 694 -0.24 -33.51 -20.43
C LEU A 694 -0.64 -34.96 -20.12
N GLY A 695 -1.70 -35.49 -20.75
CA GLY A 695 -2.13 -36.88 -20.63
C GLY A 695 -2.98 -37.20 -19.40
N PHE A 696 -3.52 -36.19 -18.71
CA PHE A 696 -4.44 -36.37 -17.59
C PHE A 696 -5.90 -36.29 -18.07
N GLU A 697 -6.79 -37.02 -17.40
CA GLU A 697 -8.23 -37.02 -17.70
C GLU A 697 -8.88 -35.66 -17.45
N ASP A 698 -8.50 -35.01 -16.36
CA ASP A 698 -8.98 -33.70 -15.98
C ASP A 698 -7.96 -32.93 -15.15
N PHE A 699 -8.31 -31.68 -14.87
CA PHE A 699 -7.44 -30.78 -14.15
C PHE A 699 -7.19 -31.19 -12.70
N ALA A 700 -8.18 -31.78 -12.02
CA ALA A 700 -8.03 -32.23 -10.65
C ALA A 700 -7.01 -33.38 -10.57
N HIS A 701 -7.10 -34.36 -11.47
CA HIS A 701 -6.10 -35.43 -11.60
C HIS A 701 -4.70 -34.88 -11.89
N PHE A 702 -4.58 -33.94 -12.83
CA PHE A 702 -3.30 -33.26 -13.10
C PHE A 702 -2.75 -32.57 -11.85
N LYS A 703 -3.59 -31.81 -11.14
CA LYS A 703 -3.17 -30.99 -10.00
C LYS A 703 -2.74 -31.85 -8.81
N LEU A 704 -3.49 -32.90 -8.49
CA LEU A 704 -3.30 -33.73 -7.29
C LEU A 704 -2.18 -34.75 -7.42
N ALA A 705 -1.77 -35.12 -8.63
CA ALA A 705 -0.76 -36.15 -8.87
C ALA A 705 0.56 -35.94 -8.09
N ASN A 706 0.94 -34.68 -7.84
CA ASN A 706 2.16 -34.32 -7.11
C ASN A 706 1.92 -33.78 -5.69
N GLN A 707 0.69 -33.85 -5.19
CA GLN A 707 0.32 -33.52 -3.82
C GLN A 707 0.39 -34.78 -2.94
N MET A 708 0.18 -34.64 -1.62
CA MET A 708 0.06 -35.81 -0.73
C MET A 708 -1.22 -36.60 -0.98
N ALA A 709 -2.32 -35.92 -1.31
CA ALA A 709 -3.60 -36.59 -1.55
C ALA A 709 -3.62 -37.52 -2.77
N LYS A 710 -2.77 -37.27 -3.77
CA LYS A 710 -2.61 -38.02 -5.04
C LYS A 710 -3.83 -38.04 -5.97
N THR A 711 -5.04 -38.28 -5.46
CA THR A 711 -6.24 -38.49 -6.28
C THR A 711 -7.43 -37.62 -5.83
N PRO A 712 -8.32 -37.24 -6.76
CA PRO A 712 -9.56 -36.55 -6.43
C PRO A 712 -10.45 -37.31 -5.44
N ASP A 713 -10.49 -38.65 -5.53
CA ASP A 713 -11.30 -39.48 -4.64
C ASP A 713 -10.83 -39.40 -3.19
N ALA A 714 -9.51 -39.42 -2.93
CA ALA A 714 -8.99 -39.26 -1.57
C ALA A 714 -9.35 -37.89 -0.98
N VAL A 715 -9.33 -36.84 -1.79
CA VAL A 715 -9.76 -35.50 -1.38
C VAL A 715 -11.26 -35.47 -1.09
N ARG A 716 -12.08 -36.03 -1.99
CA ARG A 716 -13.54 -36.13 -1.81
C ARG A 716 -13.88 -36.88 -0.52
N ASP A 717 -13.28 -38.03 -0.29
CA ASP A 717 -13.50 -38.85 0.90
C ASP A 717 -13.20 -38.07 2.18
N LEU A 718 -12.09 -37.33 2.23
CA LEU A 718 -11.78 -36.46 3.36
C LEU A 718 -12.88 -35.40 3.56
N LEU A 719 -13.22 -34.67 2.51
CA LEU A 719 -14.17 -33.56 2.58
C LEU A 719 -15.57 -34.02 2.98
N GLU A 720 -16.05 -35.14 2.44
CA GLU A 720 -17.37 -35.70 2.74
C GLU A 720 -17.46 -36.24 4.18
N ASN A 721 -16.38 -36.85 4.70
CA ASN A 721 -16.32 -37.31 6.08
C ASN A 721 -16.32 -36.16 7.11
N VAL A 722 -15.78 -34.99 6.76
CA VAL A 722 -15.89 -33.77 7.60
C VAL A 722 -17.25 -33.09 7.41
N TRP A 723 -17.79 -33.09 6.20
CA TRP A 723 -19.02 -32.39 5.84
C TRP A 723 -20.23 -32.82 6.67
N ALA A 724 -20.45 -34.13 6.79
CA ALA A 724 -21.62 -34.67 7.47
C ALA A 724 -21.75 -34.21 8.95
N PRO A 725 -20.74 -34.39 9.82
CA PRO A 725 -20.82 -33.93 11.20
C PRO A 725 -20.77 -32.40 11.32
N ALA A 726 -20.04 -31.70 10.44
CA ALA A 726 -20.04 -30.24 10.40
C ALA A 726 -21.44 -29.66 10.14
N ARG A 727 -22.17 -30.24 9.18
CA ARG A 727 -23.54 -29.83 8.86
C ARG A 727 -24.51 -30.11 10.02
N GLN A 728 -24.34 -31.24 10.71
CA GLN A 728 -25.13 -31.52 11.92
C GLN A 728 -24.85 -30.47 13.00
N ARG A 729 -23.58 -30.17 13.27
CA ARG A 729 -23.20 -29.16 14.25
C ARG A 729 -23.72 -27.77 13.88
N ALA A 730 -23.66 -27.39 12.61
CA ALA A 730 -24.22 -26.13 12.12
C ALA A 730 -25.75 -26.06 12.34
N ALA A 731 -26.48 -27.17 12.19
CA ALA A 731 -27.93 -27.19 12.48
C ALA A 731 -28.22 -26.97 13.98
N GLU A 732 -27.41 -27.56 14.86
CA GLU A 732 -27.50 -27.33 16.32
C GLU A 732 -27.20 -25.86 16.66
N GLU A 733 -26.17 -25.28 16.04
CA GLU A 733 -25.81 -23.87 16.19
C GLU A 733 -26.95 -22.97 15.68
N SER A 734 -27.48 -23.21 14.47
CA SER A 734 -28.63 -22.47 13.91
C SER A 734 -29.85 -22.50 14.84
N THR A 735 -30.11 -23.63 15.49
CA THR A 735 -31.19 -23.77 16.48
C THR A 735 -30.96 -22.85 17.69
N LYS A 736 -29.73 -22.77 18.19
CA LYS A 736 -29.38 -21.86 19.31
C LYS A 736 -29.49 -20.40 18.90
N LEU A 737 -29.05 -20.05 17.70
CA LEU A 737 -29.18 -18.68 17.16
C LEU A 737 -30.65 -18.28 17.04
N SER A 738 -31.48 -19.17 16.50
CA SER A 738 -32.92 -18.96 16.34
C SER A 738 -33.61 -18.79 17.69
N ALA A 739 -33.26 -19.62 18.69
CA ALA A 739 -33.81 -19.49 20.04
C ALA A 739 -33.44 -18.14 20.69
N LEU A 740 -32.17 -17.71 20.57
CA LEU A 740 -31.75 -16.40 21.09
C LEU A 740 -32.41 -15.23 20.35
N ALA A 741 -32.59 -15.32 19.03
CA ALA A 741 -33.32 -14.32 18.27
C ALA A 741 -34.75 -14.15 18.79
N GLN A 742 -35.46 -15.26 19.02
CA GLN A 742 -36.81 -15.26 19.59
C GLN A 742 -36.85 -14.67 21.00
N GLU A 743 -35.90 -15.01 21.87
CA GLU A 743 -35.75 -14.44 23.22
C GLU A 743 -35.58 -12.91 23.19
N LEU A 744 -34.88 -12.39 22.17
CA LEU A 744 -34.66 -10.95 21.96
C LEU A 744 -35.83 -10.27 21.21
N GLY A 745 -36.90 -11.00 20.92
CA GLY A 745 -38.10 -10.48 20.24
C GLY A 745 -38.01 -10.43 18.71
N ASP A 746 -36.99 -11.03 18.11
CA ASP A 746 -36.89 -11.20 16.66
C ASP A 746 -37.44 -12.58 16.23
N ASN A 747 -38.48 -12.58 15.41
CA ASN A 747 -39.12 -13.78 14.89
C ASN A 747 -38.70 -14.12 13.45
N ALA A 748 -37.73 -13.40 12.88
CA ALA A 748 -37.21 -13.71 11.55
C ALA A 748 -36.46 -15.05 11.55
N GLN A 749 -36.61 -15.81 10.46
CA GLN A 749 -35.72 -16.94 10.20
C GLN A 749 -34.29 -16.40 10.04
N ILE A 750 -33.33 -17.05 10.69
CA ILE A 750 -31.91 -16.70 10.57
C ILE A 750 -31.51 -16.75 9.10
N ALA A 751 -31.02 -15.62 8.59
CA ALA A 751 -30.45 -15.52 7.26
C ALA A 751 -28.92 -15.41 7.35
N PRO A 752 -28.18 -15.53 6.23
CA PRO A 752 -26.72 -15.47 6.26
C PRO A 752 -26.12 -14.19 6.89
N TRP A 753 -26.80 -13.05 6.75
CA TRP A 753 -26.40 -11.77 7.36
C TRP A 753 -26.76 -11.65 8.86
N ASP A 754 -27.44 -12.64 9.43
CA ASP A 754 -27.80 -12.68 10.84
C ASP A 754 -26.85 -13.57 11.66
N TRP A 755 -26.18 -14.55 11.03
CA TRP A 755 -25.40 -15.56 11.73
C TRP A 755 -24.35 -14.96 12.68
N ARG A 756 -23.47 -14.08 12.16
CA ARG A 756 -22.36 -13.49 12.95
C ARG A 756 -22.86 -12.65 14.12
N TYR A 757 -23.96 -11.93 13.94
CA TYR A 757 -24.57 -11.11 14.98
C TYR A 757 -25.12 -11.95 16.13
N TYR A 758 -25.91 -12.98 15.82
CA TYR A 758 -26.45 -13.85 16.88
C TYR A 758 -25.38 -14.77 17.47
N SER A 759 -24.38 -15.20 16.70
CA SER A 759 -23.31 -16.07 17.22
C SER A 759 -22.49 -15.35 18.27
N ASP A 760 -22.20 -14.06 18.07
CA ASP A 760 -21.51 -13.26 19.09
C ASP A 760 -22.32 -13.17 20.39
N LYS A 761 -23.63 -12.94 20.30
CA LYS A 761 -24.52 -12.92 21.48
C LYS A 761 -24.65 -14.27 22.18
N VAL A 762 -24.74 -15.38 21.43
CA VAL A 762 -24.73 -16.73 22.03
C VAL A 762 -23.39 -16.98 22.72
N ARG A 763 -22.27 -16.60 22.10
CA ARG A 763 -20.92 -16.72 22.71
C ARG A 763 -20.86 -16.00 24.06
N MET A 764 -21.33 -14.75 24.11
CA MET A 764 -21.40 -13.98 25.35
C MET A 764 -22.31 -14.63 26.40
N ARG A 765 -23.49 -15.13 26.01
CA ARG A 765 -24.47 -15.75 26.93
C ARG A 765 -23.97 -17.08 27.50
N ASP A 766 -23.46 -17.96 26.63
CA ASP A 766 -23.18 -19.36 26.98
C ASP A 766 -21.76 -19.54 27.57
N HIS A 767 -20.80 -18.70 27.18
CA HIS A 767 -19.40 -18.83 27.64
C HIS A 767 -18.94 -17.68 28.56
N ALA A 768 -19.74 -16.62 28.73
CA ALA A 768 -19.38 -15.41 29.47
C ALA A 768 -18.01 -14.82 29.05
N LEU A 769 -17.60 -15.02 27.79
CA LEU A 769 -16.33 -14.50 27.28
C LEU A 769 -16.56 -13.12 26.67
N ASP A 770 -16.03 -12.11 27.36
CA ASP A 770 -15.91 -10.76 26.83
C ASP A 770 -14.49 -10.56 26.30
N GLU A 771 -14.37 -10.28 25.00
CA GLU A 771 -13.07 -9.97 24.36
C GLU A 771 -12.36 -8.80 25.09
N ALA A 772 -13.12 -7.84 25.64
CA ALA A 772 -12.58 -6.73 26.41
C ALA A 772 -11.96 -7.16 27.76
N GLU A 773 -12.42 -8.27 28.33
CA GLU A 773 -11.84 -8.89 29.55
C GLU A 773 -10.54 -9.64 29.23
N ILE A 774 -10.48 -10.26 28.05
CA ILE A 774 -9.39 -11.18 27.63
C ILE A 774 -8.21 -10.40 27.04
N LYS A 775 -8.48 -9.44 26.16
CA LYS A 775 -7.48 -8.68 25.39
C LYS A 775 -6.34 -8.07 26.24
N PRO A 776 -6.57 -7.55 27.46
CA PRO A 776 -5.49 -7.04 28.30
C PRO A 776 -4.39 -8.05 28.69
N TYR A 777 -4.66 -9.36 28.59
CA TYR A 777 -3.69 -10.42 28.92
C TYR A 777 -2.76 -10.80 27.76
N PHE A 778 -3.12 -10.45 26.51
CA PHE A 778 -2.39 -10.86 25.31
C PHE A 778 -1.53 -9.71 24.78
N GLN A 779 -0.46 -9.41 25.49
CA GLN A 779 0.52 -8.40 25.07
C GLN A 779 1.43 -8.97 23.96
N LEU A 780 1.67 -8.22 22.89
CA LEU A 780 2.51 -8.66 21.76
C LEU A 780 3.88 -9.17 22.23
N ASP A 781 4.58 -8.40 23.06
CA ASP A 781 5.91 -8.79 23.56
C ASP A 781 5.87 -10.11 24.35
N LYS A 782 4.82 -10.34 25.14
CA LYS A 782 4.64 -11.59 25.87
C LYS A 782 4.28 -12.77 24.98
N MET A 783 3.54 -12.54 23.91
CA MET A 783 3.24 -13.59 22.94
C MET A 783 4.46 -13.96 22.09
N ILE A 784 5.33 -13.00 21.77
CA ILE A 784 6.65 -13.27 21.15
C ILE A 784 7.52 -14.11 22.10
N GLU A 785 7.61 -13.72 23.37
CA GLU A 785 8.33 -14.50 24.39
C GLU A 785 7.76 -15.94 24.51
N ALA A 786 6.43 -16.09 24.50
CA ALA A 786 5.75 -17.38 24.57
C ALA A 786 6.11 -18.29 23.39
N ALA A 787 6.10 -17.75 22.18
CA ALA A 787 6.46 -18.46 20.97
C ALA A 787 7.94 -18.91 20.99
N PHE A 788 8.84 -18.03 21.43
CA PHE A 788 10.27 -18.34 21.57
C PHE A 788 10.53 -19.39 22.66
N ALA A 789 9.86 -19.30 23.81
CA ALA A 789 9.98 -20.28 24.88
C ALA A 789 9.45 -21.66 24.47
N THR A 790 8.37 -21.69 23.69
CA THR A 790 7.84 -22.93 23.09
C THR A 790 8.87 -23.55 22.15
N ALA A 791 9.45 -22.75 21.24
CA ALA A 791 10.50 -23.22 20.33
C ALA A 791 11.76 -23.70 21.07
N ASN A 792 12.11 -23.06 22.19
CA ASN A 792 13.21 -23.50 23.04
C ASN A 792 12.95 -24.89 23.62
N LYS A 793 11.77 -25.10 24.24
CA LYS A 793 11.39 -26.38 24.84
C LYS A 793 11.35 -27.52 23.83
N LEU A 794 10.86 -27.26 22.61
CA LEU A 794 10.75 -28.28 21.57
C LEU A 794 12.08 -28.55 20.84
N PHE A 795 12.81 -27.50 20.49
CA PHE A 795 13.87 -27.59 19.48
C PHE A 795 15.26 -27.17 19.98
N GLY A 796 15.36 -26.67 21.21
CA GLY A 796 16.61 -26.24 21.82
C GLY A 796 17.23 -25.02 21.15
N VAL A 797 16.39 -24.06 20.74
CA VAL A 797 16.82 -22.80 20.11
C VAL A 797 16.54 -21.60 21.02
N TRP A 798 17.38 -20.57 20.91
CA TRP A 798 17.34 -19.33 21.68
C TRP A 798 17.37 -18.13 20.75
N PHE A 799 16.71 -17.05 21.17
CA PHE A 799 16.53 -15.84 20.37
C PHE A 799 17.16 -14.67 21.12
N ARG A 800 18.11 -14.00 20.47
CA ARG A 800 18.75 -12.78 20.99
C ARG A 800 18.41 -11.63 20.08
N GLU A 801 17.71 -10.63 20.60
CA GLU A 801 17.36 -9.43 19.83
C GLU A 801 18.63 -8.70 19.39
N VAL A 802 18.65 -8.27 18.13
CA VAL A 802 19.75 -7.57 17.47
C VAL A 802 19.22 -6.20 17.04
N THR A 803 19.75 -5.13 17.64
CA THR A 803 19.26 -3.76 17.46
C THR A 803 20.18 -2.90 16.60
N ASP A 804 21.36 -3.40 16.26
CA ASP A 804 22.40 -2.76 15.43
C ASP A 804 22.30 -3.15 13.95
N LEU A 805 21.16 -3.69 13.51
CA LEU A 805 20.85 -3.99 12.12
C LEU A 805 20.02 -2.87 11.49
N GLU A 806 20.42 -2.42 10.31
CA GLU A 806 19.58 -1.60 9.46
C GLU A 806 18.50 -2.47 8.81
N LEU A 807 17.24 -2.19 9.14
CA LEU A 807 16.07 -2.94 8.67
C LEU A 807 15.25 -2.07 7.71
N TYR A 808 14.41 -2.72 6.91
CA TYR A 808 13.62 -2.03 5.88
C TYR A 808 12.55 -1.07 6.42
N HIS A 809 12.12 -1.26 7.68
CA HIS A 809 11.15 -0.37 8.32
C HIS A 809 11.44 -0.28 9.84
N PRO A 810 11.29 0.89 10.47
CA PRO A 810 11.72 1.14 11.86
C PRO A 810 10.96 0.33 12.92
N ASP A 811 9.79 -0.23 12.59
CA ASP A 811 9.03 -1.11 13.50
C ASP A 811 9.43 -2.59 13.40
N VAL A 812 10.29 -2.95 12.45
CA VAL A 812 10.77 -4.33 12.29
C VAL A 812 11.76 -4.62 13.41
N ARG A 813 11.65 -5.81 14.01
CA ARG A 813 12.57 -6.30 15.02
C ARG A 813 13.31 -7.52 14.49
N ALA A 814 14.57 -7.70 14.88
CA ALA A 814 15.40 -8.80 14.42
C ALA A 814 15.97 -9.58 15.61
N TRP A 815 16.04 -10.91 15.48
CA TRP A 815 16.61 -11.81 16.47
C TRP A 815 17.60 -12.77 15.80
N GLU A 816 18.81 -12.82 16.35
CA GLU A 816 19.74 -13.90 16.05
C GLU A 816 19.24 -15.18 16.74
N VAL A 817 19.11 -16.24 15.95
CA VAL A 817 18.70 -17.56 16.44
C VAL A 817 19.93 -18.43 16.65
N ARG A 818 20.05 -19.04 17.84
CA ARG A 818 21.15 -19.93 18.22
C ARG A 818 20.66 -21.25 18.78
N ASP A 819 21.44 -22.31 18.63
CA ASP A 819 21.18 -23.58 19.33
C ASP A 819 21.69 -23.57 20.79
N ASN A 820 21.39 -24.63 21.53
CA ASN A 820 21.80 -24.84 22.93
C ASN A 820 23.32 -24.80 23.17
N VAL A 821 24.15 -25.00 22.15
CA VAL A 821 25.62 -24.92 22.27
C VAL A 821 26.19 -23.60 21.77
N GLY A 822 25.31 -22.69 21.32
CA GLY A 822 25.65 -21.33 20.92
C GLY A 822 25.93 -21.13 19.43
N ASN A 823 25.72 -22.14 18.57
CA ASN A 823 25.93 -21.99 17.13
C ASN A 823 24.85 -21.11 16.50
N HIS A 824 25.23 -20.29 15.52
CA HIS A 824 24.29 -19.51 14.73
C HIS A 824 23.45 -20.40 13.80
N ILE A 825 22.13 -20.32 13.95
CA ILE A 825 21.13 -21.04 13.15
C ILE A 825 20.60 -20.16 12.03
N GLY A 826 20.29 -18.90 12.30
CA GLY A 826 19.77 -17.97 11.30
C GLY A 826 19.33 -16.64 11.91
N LEU A 827 18.67 -15.82 11.12
CA LEU A 827 18.11 -14.54 11.55
C LEU A 827 16.58 -14.55 11.38
N PHE A 828 15.85 -14.15 12.40
CA PHE A 828 14.39 -14.01 12.40
C PHE A 828 14.01 -12.53 12.47
N LEU A 829 13.15 -12.08 11.56
CA LEU A 829 12.59 -10.73 11.53
C LEU A 829 11.08 -10.79 11.83
N GLY A 830 10.60 -9.87 12.66
CA GLY A 830 9.17 -9.73 12.96
C GLY A 830 8.67 -8.34 12.60
N ASP A 831 7.65 -8.26 11.75
CA ASP A 831 7.02 -7.03 11.28
C ASP A 831 5.51 -7.04 11.56
N TYR A 832 5.15 -6.65 12.78
CA TYR A 832 3.86 -7.01 13.37
C TYR A 832 2.70 -6.07 13.05
N PHE A 833 2.97 -4.81 12.69
CA PHE A 833 1.93 -3.77 12.70
C PHE A 833 1.36 -3.45 11.32
N ALA A 834 0.04 -3.25 11.26
CA ALA A 834 -0.65 -2.75 10.08
C ALA A 834 -0.20 -1.32 9.73
N ARG A 835 -0.03 -1.04 8.43
CA ARG A 835 0.27 0.29 7.89
C ARG A 835 -0.17 0.39 6.43
N PRO A 836 -0.39 1.60 5.88
CA PRO A 836 -0.89 1.76 4.51
C PRO A 836 0.01 1.17 3.41
N SER A 837 1.32 1.08 3.66
CA SER A 837 2.31 0.49 2.75
C SER A 837 2.37 -1.04 2.81
N LYS A 838 1.64 -1.68 3.73
CA LYS A 838 1.67 -3.14 3.92
C LYS A 838 0.37 -3.77 3.43
N ARG A 839 0.45 -4.88 2.71
CA ARG A 839 -0.76 -5.65 2.33
C ARG A 839 -1.42 -6.29 3.56
N SER A 840 -2.74 -6.45 3.54
CA SER A 840 -3.49 -7.09 4.63
C SER A 840 -3.17 -8.60 4.76
N GLY A 841 -3.45 -9.18 5.92
CA GLY A 841 -3.21 -10.59 6.25
C GLY A 841 -1.98 -10.82 7.14
N ALA A 842 -1.52 -12.07 7.18
CA ALA A 842 -0.25 -12.47 7.81
C ALA A 842 0.46 -13.46 6.88
N TRP A 843 1.80 -13.47 6.90
CA TRP A 843 2.59 -14.42 6.12
C TRP A 843 4.03 -14.53 6.62
N MET A 844 4.67 -15.63 6.23
CA MET A 844 6.10 -15.88 6.33
C MET A 844 6.76 -15.78 4.96
N SER A 845 7.98 -15.22 4.91
CA SER A 845 8.84 -15.23 3.73
C SER A 845 10.32 -15.31 4.13
N ALA A 846 11.18 -15.52 3.14
CA ALA A 846 12.62 -15.54 3.31
C ALA A 846 13.27 -14.43 2.47
N PHE A 847 14.23 -13.70 3.04
CA PHE A 847 15.20 -12.92 2.26
C PHE A 847 16.33 -13.81 1.73
N ARG A 848 16.62 -14.91 2.45
CA ARG A 848 17.58 -15.95 2.07
C ARG A 848 17.15 -17.29 2.65
N SER A 849 17.12 -18.33 1.83
CA SER A 849 16.84 -19.71 2.25
C SER A 849 18.09 -20.40 2.82
N GLN A 850 17.91 -21.53 3.49
CA GLN A 850 19.01 -22.35 4.00
C GLN A 850 19.50 -23.30 2.90
N GLU A 851 20.80 -23.55 2.82
CA GLU A 851 21.35 -24.63 1.98
C GLU A 851 22.74 -25.06 2.48
N LYS A 852 23.24 -26.20 1.97
CA LYS A 852 24.64 -26.64 2.17
C LYS A 852 25.43 -26.73 0.85
N LEU A 853 24.76 -26.65 -0.30
CA LEU A 853 25.37 -26.84 -1.62
C LEU A 853 26.45 -25.79 -1.91
N SER A 854 26.17 -24.51 -1.65
CA SER A 854 27.13 -23.41 -1.81
C SER A 854 27.91 -23.09 -0.53
N GLY A 855 27.97 -24.05 0.40
CA GLY A 855 28.46 -23.88 1.76
C GLY A 855 27.32 -23.79 2.77
N ASN A 856 27.64 -23.64 4.06
CA ASN A 856 26.65 -23.63 5.15
C ASN A 856 25.90 -22.28 5.23
N ILE A 857 24.99 -22.04 4.28
CA ILE A 857 24.20 -20.80 4.19
C ILE A 857 23.07 -20.84 5.22
N ARG A 858 22.99 -19.79 6.06
CA ARG A 858 21.95 -19.66 7.10
C ARG A 858 20.77 -18.82 6.63
N PRO A 859 19.52 -19.20 6.97
CA PRO A 859 18.33 -18.51 6.50
C PRO A 859 18.14 -17.14 7.17
N ILE A 860 17.49 -16.23 6.44
CA ILE A 860 16.97 -14.97 6.95
C ILE A 860 15.47 -14.97 6.70
N ILE A 861 14.71 -15.18 7.77
CA ILE A 861 13.26 -15.39 7.73
C ILE A 861 12.55 -14.15 8.27
N VAL A 862 11.41 -13.79 7.70
CA VAL A 862 10.53 -12.72 8.18
C VAL A 862 9.11 -13.24 8.37
N ASN A 863 8.49 -12.91 9.50
CA ASN A 863 7.04 -12.95 9.64
C ASN A 863 6.48 -11.52 9.58
N VAL A 864 5.41 -11.37 8.80
CA VAL A 864 4.69 -10.11 8.64
C VAL A 864 3.25 -10.30 9.10
N MET A 865 2.78 -9.39 9.96
CA MET A 865 1.42 -9.37 10.47
C MET A 865 0.81 -7.96 10.35
N ASN A 866 -0.49 -7.85 10.65
CA ASN A 866 -1.27 -6.63 10.55
C ASN A 866 -1.98 -6.28 11.88
N PHE A 867 -1.29 -6.42 13.01
CA PHE A 867 -1.83 -6.05 14.31
C PHE A 867 -1.99 -4.53 14.44
N ALA A 868 -2.95 -4.10 15.25
CA ALA A 868 -3.14 -2.69 15.56
C ALA A 868 -1.94 -2.15 16.36
N LYS A 869 -1.35 -1.05 15.88
CA LYS A 869 -0.25 -0.39 16.59
C LYS A 869 -0.79 0.44 17.75
N ALA A 870 -0.27 0.20 18.96
CA ALA A 870 -0.62 0.98 20.13
C ALA A 870 0.00 2.40 20.09
N PRO A 871 -0.60 3.40 20.76
CA PRO A 871 0.03 4.70 20.98
C PRO A 871 1.41 4.57 21.63
N LYS A 872 2.32 5.51 21.35
CA LYS A 872 3.68 5.49 21.90
C LYS A 872 3.66 5.37 23.44
N GLY A 873 4.37 4.37 23.96
CA GLY A 873 4.47 4.10 25.40
C GLY A 873 3.36 3.22 25.97
N GLN A 874 2.43 2.72 25.15
CA GLN A 874 1.44 1.72 25.55
C GLN A 874 1.77 0.34 24.96
N PRO A 875 1.43 -0.76 25.67
CA PRO A 875 1.61 -2.10 25.14
C PRO A 875 0.67 -2.35 23.96
N ALA A 876 1.17 -3.03 22.92
CA ALA A 876 0.33 -3.55 21.85
C ALA A 876 -0.43 -4.77 22.37
N LEU A 877 -1.76 -4.69 22.37
CA LEU A 877 -2.64 -5.76 22.84
C LEU A 877 -3.26 -6.49 21.65
N LEU A 878 -3.14 -7.80 21.65
CA LEU A 878 -3.64 -8.72 20.65
C LEU A 878 -5.01 -9.26 21.06
N THR A 879 -5.88 -9.53 20.09
CA THR A 879 -6.99 -10.47 20.33
C THR A 879 -6.42 -11.89 20.53
N PHE A 880 -7.25 -12.82 20.97
CA PHE A 880 -6.82 -14.23 21.04
C PHE A 880 -6.49 -14.79 19.65
N ASP A 881 -7.25 -14.42 18.62
CA ASP A 881 -7.00 -14.82 17.22
C ASP A 881 -5.69 -14.21 16.67
N ASP A 882 -5.35 -12.97 17.04
CA ASP A 882 -4.08 -12.34 16.68
C ASP A 882 -2.90 -13.11 17.32
N ALA A 883 -3.05 -13.58 18.57
CA ALA A 883 -2.04 -14.41 19.23
C ALA A 883 -1.87 -15.78 18.54
N HIS A 884 -2.98 -16.41 18.12
CA HIS A 884 -2.94 -17.61 17.29
C HIS A 884 -2.20 -17.37 15.97
N THR A 885 -2.53 -16.26 15.29
CA THR A 885 -1.87 -15.86 14.03
C THR A 885 -0.37 -15.69 14.21
N LEU A 886 0.09 -15.13 15.34
CA LEU A 886 1.52 -15.03 15.66
C LEU A 886 2.17 -16.41 15.74
N PHE A 887 1.56 -17.36 16.45
CA PHE A 887 2.08 -18.74 16.56
C PHE A 887 2.07 -19.47 15.22
N HIS A 888 1.01 -19.30 14.43
CA HIS A 888 0.89 -19.85 13.09
C HIS A 888 2.08 -19.43 12.21
N GLU A 889 2.28 -18.12 12.05
CA GLU A 889 3.35 -17.59 11.22
C GLU A 889 4.74 -17.96 11.76
N PHE A 890 4.88 -18.02 13.08
CA PHE A 890 6.14 -18.44 13.70
C PHE A 890 6.42 -19.93 13.50
N GLY A 891 5.40 -20.78 13.37
CA GLY A 891 5.58 -22.17 12.97
C GLY A 891 6.14 -22.30 11.54
N HIS A 892 5.68 -21.49 10.58
CA HIS A 892 6.37 -21.35 9.29
C HIS A 892 7.78 -20.77 9.46
N GLY A 893 7.93 -19.79 10.35
CA GLY A 893 9.20 -19.17 10.69
C GLY A 893 10.25 -20.20 11.10
N LEU A 894 9.87 -21.09 12.01
CA LEU A 894 10.67 -22.22 12.48
C LEU A 894 10.93 -23.24 11.37
N HIS A 895 9.96 -23.52 10.50
CA HIS A 895 10.17 -24.43 9.36
C HIS A 895 11.25 -23.90 8.41
N GLY A 896 11.30 -22.58 8.17
CA GLY A 896 12.40 -21.95 7.46
C GLY A 896 13.72 -21.92 8.23
N LEU A 897 13.68 -21.55 9.52
CA LEU A 897 14.88 -21.39 10.36
C LEU A 897 15.60 -22.70 10.66
N LEU A 898 14.86 -23.79 10.84
CA LEU A 898 15.39 -25.10 11.26
C LEU A 898 15.74 -26.04 10.11
N SER A 899 15.46 -25.61 8.87
CA SER A 899 15.86 -26.35 7.65
C SER A 899 17.33 -26.74 7.71
N ASP A 900 17.64 -27.98 7.32
CA ASP A 900 19.01 -28.51 7.32
C ASP A 900 19.31 -29.36 6.08
N VAL A 901 18.92 -28.87 4.91
CA VAL A 901 19.05 -29.55 3.61
C VAL A 901 20.32 -29.13 2.86
N THR A 902 20.67 -29.89 1.83
CA THR A 902 21.76 -29.59 0.91
C THR A 902 21.32 -28.62 -0.17
N TYR A 903 20.18 -28.87 -0.80
CA TYR A 903 19.75 -28.20 -2.05
C TYR A 903 18.68 -27.11 -1.81
N PRO A 904 18.85 -25.88 -2.33
CA PRO A 904 17.86 -24.79 -2.23
C PRO A 904 16.44 -25.17 -2.64
N LEU A 905 16.26 -25.95 -3.71
CA LEU A 905 14.93 -26.33 -4.23
C LEU A 905 14.03 -27.00 -3.19
N VAL A 906 14.62 -27.66 -2.20
CA VAL A 906 13.91 -28.43 -1.17
C VAL A 906 14.05 -27.82 0.23
N SER A 907 14.60 -26.61 0.36
CA SER A 907 14.82 -25.94 1.65
C SER A 907 13.52 -25.42 2.28
N GLY A 908 13.43 -25.53 3.61
CA GLY A 908 12.41 -24.90 4.44
C GLY A 908 10.99 -25.17 3.95
N THR A 909 10.24 -24.12 3.63
CA THR A 909 8.83 -24.19 3.24
C THR A 909 8.59 -24.63 1.78
N SER A 910 9.62 -25.05 1.04
CA SER A 910 9.53 -25.55 -0.35
C SER A 910 8.96 -26.98 -0.45
N VAL A 911 7.84 -27.24 0.21
CA VAL A 911 7.15 -28.54 0.35
C VAL A 911 5.85 -28.59 -0.47
N ALA A 912 5.16 -29.73 -0.46
CA ALA A 912 3.83 -29.86 -1.07
C ALA A 912 2.82 -28.88 -0.41
N ARG A 913 1.83 -28.42 -1.19
CA ARG A 913 0.88 -27.41 -0.72
C ARG A 913 -0.01 -27.93 0.40
N ASP A 914 -0.34 -29.23 0.37
CA ASP A 914 -1.08 -29.94 1.42
C ASP A 914 -0.21 -30.47 2.56
N PHE A 915 1.03 -29.97 2.68
CA PHE A 915 1.94 -30.22 3.80
C PHE A 915 2.46 -28.94 4.45
N VAL A 916 2.55 -27.83 3.70
CA VAL A 916 3.20 -26.59 4.17
C VAL A 916 2.55 -26.00 5.42
N GLU A 917 1.25 -26.19 5.60
CA GLU A 917 0.48 -25.68 6.73
C GLU A 917 0.60 -26.57 7.99
N LEU A 918 1.14 -27.79 7.89
CA LEU A 918 1.31 -28.65 9.07
C LEU A 918 2.18 -27.96 10.14
N PRO A 919 3.40 -27.47 9.84
CA PRO A 919 4.25 -26.87 10.88
C PRO A 919 3.65 -25.60 11.50
N SER A 920 3.00 -24.76 10.70
CA SER A 920 2.34 -23.54 11.20
C SER A 920 1.20 -23.87 12.14
N GLN A 921 0.22 -24.67 11.66
CA GLN A 921 -0.97 -24.99 12.45
C GLN A 921 -0.65 -25.86 13.67
N LEU A 922 0.31 -26.79 13.57
CA LEU A 922 0.74 -27.61 14.71
C LEU A 922 1.31 -26.75 15.84
N PHE A 923 2.06 -25.70 15.50
CA PHE A 923 2.67 -24.83 16.51
C PHE A 923 1.63 -24.02 17.29
N GLU A 924 0.49 -23.68 16.67
CA GLU A 924 -0.62 -22.97 17.33
C GLU A 924 -1.15 -23.69 18.56
N HIS A 925 -1.14 -25.03 18.56
CA HIS A 925 -1.64 -25.80 19.69
C HIS A 925 -0.88 -25.52 21.00
N TRP A 926 0.38 -25.09 20.92
CA TRP A 926 1.15 -24.78 22.13
C TRP A 926 0.70 -23.51 22.82
N LEU A 927 0.14 -22.54 22.07
CA LEU A 927 -0.44 -21.33 22.65
C LEU A 927 -1.51 -21.67 23.69
N THR A 928 -2.31 -22.72 23.45
CA THR A 928 -3.46 -23.08 24.29
C THR A 928 -3.12 -24.05 25.41
N THR A 929 -1.85 -24.46 25.55
CA THR A 929 -1.47 -25.29 26.70
C THR A 929 -1.52 -24.49 28.00
N PRO A 930 -2.00 -25.09 29.11
CA PRO A 930 -2.08 -24.39 30.38
C PRO A 930 -0.74 -23.82 30.85
N GLU A 931 0.37 -24.51 30.58
CA GLU A 931 1.72 -24.05 30.94
C GLU A 931 2.10 -22.74 30.22
N ILE A 932 1.84 -22.64 28.91
CA ILE A 932 2.16 -21.45 28.12
C ILE A 932 1.19 -20.30 28.46
N LEU A 933 -0.12 -20.54 28.48
CA LEU A 933 -1.11 -19.51 28.82
C LEU A 933 -0.88 -18.92 30.20
N SER A 934 -0.72 -19.75 31.23
CA SER A 934 -0.55 -19.26 32.60
C SER A 934 0.75 -18.48 32.82
N THR A 935 1.78 -18.72 32.00
CA THR A 935 3.08 -18.04 32.11
C THR A 935 3.11 -16.71 31.36
N TYR A 936 2.49 -16.64 30.17
CA TYR A 936 2.67 -15.52 29.25
C TYR A 936 1.41 -14.67 29.02
N ALA A 937 0.20 -15.17 29.31
CA ALA A 937 -1.01 -14.37 29.29
C ALA A 937 -1.08 -13.50 30.56
N ILE A 938 -0.32 -12.39 30.55
CA ILE A 938 -0.14 -11.49 31.69
C ILE A 938 -0.87 -10.17 31.43
N HIS A 939 -1.65 -9.71 32.40
CA HIS A 939 -2.43 -8.48 32.29
C HIS A 939 -1.53 -7.25 32.19
N ALA A 940 -1.71 -6.46 31.12
CA ALA A 940 -0.87 -5.32 30.77
C ALA A 940 -0.74 -4.23 31.85
N LYS A 941 -1.75 -4.06 32.70
CA LYS A 941 -1.72 -3.05 33.79
C LYS A 941 -1.31 -3.59 35.15
N THR A 942 -1.64 -4.84 35.46
CA THR A 942 -1.48 -5.38 36.83
C THR A 942 -0.28 -6.29 36.94
N GLY A 943 0.19 -6.86 35.82
CA GLY A 943 1.26 -7.85 35.81
C GLY A 943 0.81 -9.23 36.30
N GLU A 944 -0.47 -9.43 36.55
CA GLU A 944 -1.03 -10.71 37.02
C GLU A 944 -1.31 -11.65 35.85
N ALA A 945 -1.14 -12.96 36.07
CA ALA A 945 -1.48 -13.99 35.08
C ALA A 945 -3.00 -14.10 34.87
N ILE A 946 -3.40 -14.59 33.70
CA ILE A 946 -4.80 -14.87 33.38
C ILE A 946 -5.44 -15.74 34.47
N PRO A 947 -6.58 -15.33 35.06
CA PRO A 947 -7.27 -16.13 36.06
C PRO A 947 -7.62 -17.51 35.51
N LYS A 948 -7.43 -18.54 36.34
CA LYS A 948 -7.70 -19.93 35.95
C LYS A 948 -9.11 -20.14 35.38
N ASP A 949 -10.11 -19.53 36.00
CA ASP A 949 -11.50 -19.58 35.53
C ASP A 949 -11.66 -18.96 34.12
N LEU A 950 -11.06 -17.78 33.88
CA LEU A 950 -11.13 -17.12 32.57
C LEU A 950 -10.40 -17.94 31.49
N MET A 951 -9.25 -18.53 31.83
CA MET A 951 -8.53 -19.45 30.96
C MET A 951 -9.35 -20.70 30.62
N GLU A 952 -9.99 -21.32 31.61
CA GLU A 952 -10.86 -22.50 31.40
C GLU A 952 -12.07 -22.16 30.51
N ARG A 953 -12.70 -21.01 30.72
CA ARG A 953 -13.79 -20.51 29.86
C ARG A 953 -13.31 -20.27 28.43
N LEU A 954 -12.15 -19.62 28.26
CA LEU A 954 -11.53 -19.35 26.94
C LEU A 954 -11.30 -20.66 26.17
N LEU A 955 -10.67 -21.64 26.82
CA LEU A 955 -10.41 -22.95 26.23
C LEU A 955 -11.69 -23.73 25.92
N ALA A 956 -12.71 -23.63 26.77
CA ALA A 956 -14.00 -24.28 26.54
C ALA A 956 -14.77 -23.71 25.33
N ALA A 957 -14.50 -22.47 24.94
CA ALA A 957 -15.11 -21.84 23.77
C ALA A 957 -14.40 -22.14 22.44
N SER A 958 -13.28 -22.89 22.44
CA SER A 958 -12.52 -23.20 21.21
C SER A 958 -13.33 -23.98 20.15
N THR A 959 -14.35 -24.71 20.57
CA THR A 959 -15.28 -25.45 19.68
C THR A 959 -16.56 -24.69 19.36
N PHE A 960 -16.68 -23.44 19.82
CA PHE A 960 -17.82 -22.58 19.52
C PHE A 960 -17.86 -22.24 18.02
N ASN A 961 -19.05 -22.32 17.41
CA ASN A 961 -19.29 -21.96 16.01
C ASN A 961 -18.48 -22.77 14.97
N GLN A 962 -17.92 -23.91 15.37
CA GLN A 962 -17.16 -24.78 14.47
C GLN A 962 -18.03 -25.46 13.42
N GLY A 963 -19.33 -25.65 13.65
CA GLY A 963 -20.26 -26.10 12.62
C GLY A 963 -20.30 -25.11 11.46
N PHE A 964 -20.57 -23.84 11.76
CA PHE A 964 -20.53 -22.75 10.78
C PHE A 964 -19.19 -22.66 10.05
N ALA A 965 -18.10 -22.50 10.80
CA ALA A 965 -16.77 -22.28 10.25
C ALA A 965 -16.31 -23.43 9.35
N THR A 966 -16.67 -24.67 9.70
CA THR A 966 -16.36 -25.85 8.90
C THR A 966 -17.23 -25.92 7.65
N VAL A 967 -18.53 -25.62 7.73
CA VAL A 967 -19.44 -25.67 6.58
C VAL A 967 -19.09 -24.61 5.52
N GLU A 968 -18.87 -23.35 5.91
CA GLU A 968 -18.52 -22.30 4.93
C GLU A 968 -17.19 -22.60 4.20
N TYR A 969 -16.25 -23.28 4.87
CA TYR A 969 -14.96 -23.67 4.31
C TYR A 969 -15.07 -24.93 3.44
N THR A 970 -15.62 -26.03 3.96
CA THR A 970 -15.64 -27.34 3.27
C THR A 970 -16.49 -27.29 2.00
N SER A 971 -17.55 -26.48 1.99
CA SER A 971 -18.33 -26.21 0.77
C SER A 971 -17.49 -25.59 -0.34
N CYS A 972 -16.55 -24.69 -0.02
CA CYS A 972 -15.62 -24.12 -1.00
C CYS A 972 -14.71 -25.19 -1.61
N ALA A 973 -14.12 -26.05 -0.77
CA ALA A 973 -13.22 -27.11 -1.23
C ALA A 973 -13.94 -28.16 -2.09
N LEU A 974 -15.19 -28.52 -1.73
CA LEU A 974 -16.03 -29.41 -2.52
C LEU A 974 -16.37 -28.80 -3.89
N VAL A 975 -16.81 -27.54 -3.94
CA VAL A 975 -17.14 -26.87 -5.22
C VAL A 975 -15.89 -26.71 -6.09
N ASP A 976 -14.74 -26.33 -5.54
CA ASP A 976 -13.47 -26.25 -6.26
C ASP A 976 -13.11 -27.60 -6.91
N LEU A 977 -13.19 -28.70 -6.16
CA LEU A 977 -12.92 -30.03 -6.67
C LEU A 977 -13.91 -30.41 -7.79
N GLU A 978 -15.22 -30.25 -7.56
CA GLU A 978 -16.25 -30.59 -8.54
C GLU A 978 -16.14 -29.79 -9.84
N MET A 979 -15.79 -28.51 -9.76
CA MET A 979 -15.60 -27.65 -10.94
C MET A 979 -14.43 -28.12 -11.79
N HIS A 980 -13.32 -28.58 -11.18
CA HIS A 980 -12.15 -29.04 -11.93
C HIS A 980 -12.26 -30.49 -12.42
N LEU A 981 -13.13 -31.31 -11.82
CA LEU A 981 -13.53 -32.62 -12.35
C LEU A 981 -14.55 -32.49 -13.51
N ASN A 982 -15.42 -31.49 -13.46
CA ASN A 982 -16.51 -31.30 -14.43
C ASN A 982 -16.37 -29.97 -15.19
N ALA A 983 -15.14 -29.61 -15.58
CA ALA A 983 -14.79 -28.29 -16.11
C ALA A 983 -15.68 -27.84 -17.27
N LYS A 984 -16.09 -28.75 -18.16
CA LYS A 984 -16.99 -28.43 -19.28
C LYS A 984 -18.37 -27.95 -18.83
N ALA A 985 -18.97 -28.62 -17.83
CA ALA A 985 -20.28 -28.23 -17.31
C ALA A 985 -20.17 -26.94 -16.48
N ALA A 986 -19.13 -26.84 -15.65
CA ALA A 986 -18.85 -25.66 -14.85
C ALA A 986 -18.54 -24.42 -15.71
N ALA A 987 -17.85 -24.57 -16.83
CA ALA A 987 -17.55 -23.48 -17.75
C ALA A 987 -18.78 -22.97 -18.53
N ALA A 988 -19.82 -23.79 -18.71
CA ALA A 988 -21.03 -23.38 -19.42
C ALA A 988 -21.86 -22.36 -18.63
N ASP A 989 -21.95 -22.53 -17.31
CA ASP A 989 -22.58 -21.58 -16.39
C ASP A 989 -21.99 -21.80 -14.97
N PRO A 990 -20.95 -21.02 -14.59
CA PRO A 990 -20.25 -21.22 -13.33
C PRO A 990 -21.16 -21.06 -12.09
N VAL A 991 -22.12 -20.14 -12.14
CA VAL A 991 -23.01 -19.85 -11.00
C VAL A 991 -24.12 -20.90 -10.88
N ALA A 992 -24.67 -21.38 -11.99
CA ALA A 992 -25.61 -22.49 -11.96
C ALA A 992 -24.93 -23.78 -11.48
N PHE A 993 -23.68 -24.02 -11.88
CA PHE A 993 -22.91 -25.16 -11.40
C PHE A 993 -22.64 -25.09 -9.89
N GLU A 994 -22.17 -23.93 -9.39
CA GLU A 994 -22.01 -23.68 -7.95
C GLU A 994 -23.30 -24.02 -7.18
N ARG A 995 -24.45 -23.50 -7.64
CA ARG A 995 -25.74 -23.72 -7.00
C ARG A 995 -26.12 -25.21 -6.97
N ALA A 996 -25.97 -25.91 -8.08
CA ALA A 996 -26.29 -27.32 -8.18
C ALA A 996 -25.36 -28.18 -7.30
N ALA A 997 -24.07 -27.84 -7.22
CA ALA A 997 -23.12 -28.50 -6.34
C ALA A 997 -23.47 -28.31 -4.86
N LEU A 998 -23.85 -27.08 -4.45
CA LEU A 998 -24.28 -26.78 -3.09
C LEU A 998 -25.61 -27.47 -2.73
N GLU A 999 -26.56 -27.54 -3.67
CA GLU A 999 -27.82 -28.27 -3.49
C GLU A 999 -27.58 -29.78 -3.28
N LYS A 1000 -26.68 -30.38 -4.08
CA LYS A 1000 -26.32 -31.81 -3.99
C LYS A 1000 -25.78 -32.19 -2.60
N ILE A 1001 -24.98 -31.33 -1.97
CA ILE A 1001 -24.41 -31.58 -0.63
C ILE A 1001 -25.36 -31.17 0.51
N GLY A 1002 -26.52 -30.60 0.19
CA GLY A 1002 -27.51 -30.13 1.16
C GLY A 1002 -26.97 -28.97 2.01
N MET A 1003 -26.40 -27.95 1.35
CA MET A 1003 -25.93 -26.72 1.99
C MET A 1003 -27.04 -26.07 2.83
N PRO A 1004 -26.81 -25.74 4.12
CA PRO A 1004 -27.75 -24.96 4.93
C PRO A 1004 -28.01 -23.59 4.31
N SER A 1005 -29.27 -23.12 4.30
CA SER A 1005 -29.63 -21.85 3.66
C SER A 1005 -29.17 -20.63 4.44
N GLU A 1006 -28.84 -20.80 5.71
CA GLU A 1006 -28.33 -19.76 6.61
C GLU A 1006 -26.82 -19.52 6.45
N ILE A 1007 -26.14 -20.32 5.63
CA ILE A 1007 -24.69 -20.26 5.43
C ILE A 1007 -24.39 -20.12 3.93
N VAL A 1008 -23.39 -19.31 3.59
CA VAL A 1008 -22.83 -19.23 2.23
C VAL A 1008 -21.42 -19.78 2.22
N MET A 1009 -20.93 -20.17 1.05
CA MET A 1009 -19.51 -20.44 0.85
C MET A 1009 -18.66 -19.27 1.36
N ARG A 1010 -17.56 -19.57 2.05
CA ARG A 1010 -16.58 -18.56 2.51
C ARG A 1010 -16.06 -17.69 1.35
N HIS A 1011 -15.99 -18.26 0.16
CA HIS A 1011 -15.72 -17.57 -1.10
C HIS A 1011 -16.66 -18.12 -2.18
N ARG A 1012 -17.52 -17.28 -2.78
CA ARG A 1012 -18.26 -17.71 -3.97
C ARG A 1012 -17.36 -17.67 -5.19
N THR A 1013 -17.68 -18.50 -6.18
CA THR A 1013 -16.92 -18.69 -7.43
C THR A 1013 -16.52 -17.36 -8.09
N PRO A 1014 -17.41 -16.36 -8.28
CA PRO A 1014 -17.07 -15.11 -8.98
C PRO A 1014 -15.99 -14.26 -8.30
N HIS A 1015 -15.68 -14.52 -7.02
CA HIS A 1015 -14.62 -13.85 -6.28
C HIS A 1015 -13.68 -14.81 -5.55
N PHE A 1016 -13.63 -16.09 -5.97
CA PHE A 1016 -12.79 -17.09 -5.32
C PHE A 1016 -11.32 -17.00 -5.79
N MET A 1017 -10.63 -15.96 -5.32
CA MET A 1017 -9.26 -15.63 -5.75
C MET A 1017 -8.28 -16.80 -5.58
N HIS A 1018 -8.34 -17.54 -4.47
CA HIS A 1018 -7.49 -18.73 -4.26
C HIS A 1018 -7.47 -19.71 -5.45
N VAL A 1019 -8.62 -19.87 -6.11
CA VAL A 1019 -8.81 -20.80 -7.21
C VAL A 1019 -8.58 -20.15 -8.58
N PHE A 1020 -8.99 -18.90 -8.77
CA PHE A 1020 -9.05 -18.28 -10.11
C PHE A 1020 -8.05 -17.14 -10.36
N SER A 1021 -7.37 -16.58 -9.34
CA SER A 1021 -6.33 -15.55 -9.57
C SER A 1021 -4.96 -16.12 -9.96
N GLY A 1022 -4.85 -17.44 -10.07
CA GLY A 1022 -3.64 -18.18 -10.42
C GLY A 1022 -3.81 -19.66 -10.09
N ASP A 1023 -2.73 -20.44 -10.19
CA ASP A 1023 -2.77 -21.89 -9.96
C ASP A 1023 -2.33 -22.32 -8.55
N GLY A 1024 -2.32 -21.38 -7.59
CA GLY A 1024 -1.90 -21.66 -6.21
C GLY A 1024 -2.74 -22.74 -5.53
N TYR A 1025 -4.07 -22.59 -5.57
CA TYR A 1025 -5.04 -23.48 -4.89
C TYR A 1025 -6.18 -23.97 -5.80
N SER A 1026 -6.05 -23.87 -7.13
CA SER A 1026 -7.01 -24.45 -8.07
C SER A 1026 -7.05 -25.98 -7.94
N SER A 1027 -8.20 -26.59 -7.66
CA SER A 1027 -8.30 -27.99 -7.23
C SER A 1027 -7.36 -28.32 -6.06
N GLY A 1028 -7.26 -27.38 -5.13
CA GLY A 1028 -6.26 -27.35 -4.08
C GLY A 1028 -6.73 -26.66 -2.80
N TYR A 1029 -7.95 -26.12 -2.76
CA TYR A 1029 -8.42 -25.45 -1.55
C TYR A 1029 -8.60 -26.40 -0.36
N TYR A 1030 -8.74 -27.71 -0.63
CA TYR A 1030 -8.76 -28.78 0.39
C TYR A 1030 -7.47 -28.85 1.23
N SER A 1031 -6.34 -28.32 0.73
CA SER A 1031 -5.03 -28.42 1.37
C SER A 1031 -5.00 -27.88 2.80
N TYR A 1032 -5.83 -26.87 3.14
CA TYR A 1032 -5.96 -26.39 4.51
C TYR A 1032 -6.51 -27.46 5.45
N LEU A 1033 -7.62 -28.13 5.07
CA LEU A 1033 -8.20 -29.20 5.87
C LEU A 1033 -7.30 -30.43 5.92
N TRP A 1034 -6.64 -30.75 4.81
CA TRP A 1034 -5.69 -31.86 4.76
C TRP A 1034 -4.55 -31.66 5.74
N SER A 1035 -3.99 -30.46 5.78
CA SER A 1035 -2.92 -30.11 6.73
C SER A 1035 -3.44 -30.06 8.16
N GLU A 1036 -4.69 -29.63 8.38
CA GLU A 1036 -5.28 -29.59 9.73
C GLU A 1036 -5.56 -30.99 10.28
N VAL A 1037 -5.87 -31.97 9.41
CA VAL A 1037 -5.89 -33.39 9.81
C VAL A 1037 -4.50 -33.83 10.30
N MET A 1038 -3.45 -33.40 9.62
CA MET A 1038 -2.07 -33.71 10.01
C MET A 1038 -1.68 -32.99 11.31
N ASP A 1039 -2.02 -31.71 11.48
CA ASP A 1039 -1.70 -30.96 12.69
C ASP A 1039 -2.34 -31.59 13.93
N ALA A 1040 -3.61 -31.99 13.81
CA ALA A 1040 -4.39 -32.39 14.96
C ALA A 1040 -3.92 -33.77 15.40
N ASP A 1041 -3.66 -34.65 14.43
CA ASP A 1041 -3.10 -35.97 14.68
C ASP A 1041 -1.66 -35.92 15.20
N ALA A 1042 -0.86 -34.97 14.72
CA ALA A 1042 0.49 -34.73 15.21
C ALA A 1042 0.49 -34.23 16.66
N PHE A 1043 -0.42 -33.33 17.01
CA PHE A 1043 -0.56 -32.85 18.39
C PHE A 1043 -1.07 -33.94 19.33
N VAL A 1044 -2.03 -34.76 18.89
CA VAL A 1044 -2.50 -35.93 19.64
C VAL A 1044 -1.34 -36.87 20.00
N ALA A 1045 -0.30 -36.98 19.16
CA ALA A 1045 0.88 -37.78 19.52
C ALA A 1045 1.60 -37.24 20.77
N PHE A 1046 1.63 -35.92 20.99
CA PHE A 1046 2.14 -35.33 22.23
C PHE A 1046 1.18 -35.56 23.39
N GLU A 1047 -0.13 -35.43 23.19
CA GLU A 1047 -1.14 -35.74 24.21
C GLU A 1047 -1.06 -37.20 24.69
N GLU A 1048 -0.79 -38.15 23.78
CA GLU A 1048 -0.59 -39.58 24.06
C GLU A 1048 0.58 -39.84 25.03
N THR A 1049 1.58 -38.94 25.07
CA THR A 1049 2.70 -39.04 26.03
C THR A 1049 2.36 -38.49 27.41
N GLY A 1050 1.28 -37.70 27.52
CA GLY A 1050 0.96 -36.92 28.73
C GLY A 1050 1.87 -35.70 28.94
N ASN A 1051 2.79 -35.42 28.01
CA ASN A 1051 3.69 -34.27 28.05
C ASN A 1051 3.63 -33.47 26.73
N PRO A 1052 3.15 -32.21 26.75
CA PRO A 1052 3.17 -31.34 25.58
C PRO A 1052 4.58 -31.08 25.02
N PHE A 1053 5.64 -31.28 25.82
CA PHE A 1053 7.02 -31.05 25.43
C PHE A 1053 7.86 -32.33 25.52
N ASP A 1054 7.31 -33.49 25.15
CA ASP A 1054 8.07 -34.75 25.11
C ASP A 1054 9.33 -34.64 24.23
N GLU A 1055 10.50 -34.91 24.81
CA GLU A 1055 11.80 -34.65 24.17
C GLU A 1055 12.06 -35.55 22.96
N GLU A 1056 11.70 -36.83 23.05
CA GLU A 1056 11.89 -37.79 21.97
C GLU A 1056 10.97 -37.49 20.79
N LEU A 1057 9.71 -37.15 21.06
CA LEU A 1057 8.76 -36.77 20.02
C LEU A 1057 9.11 -35.41 19.40
N ALA A 1058 9.55 -34.43 20.19
CA ALA A 1058 10.02 -33.14 19.70
C ALA A 1058 11.27 -33.29 18.81
N LYS A 1059 12.19 -34.20 19.15
CA LYS A 1059 13.34 -34.54 18.29
C LYS A 1059 12.91 -35.17 16.96
N LYS A 1060 11.92 -36.08 16.98
CA LYS A 1060 11.35 -36.64 15.74
C LYS A 1060 10.65 -35.58 14.91
N LEU A 1061 9.90 -34.68 15.55
CA LEU A 1061 9.23 -33.56 14.89
C LEU A 1061 10.24 -32.63 14.22
N LYS A 1062 11.31 -32.26 14.95
CA LYS A 1062 12.42 -31.47 14.41
C LYS A 1062 13.02 -32.14 13.18
N THR A 1063 13.43 -33.40 13.32
CA THR A 1063 14.19 -34.14 12.30
C THR A 1063 13.40 -34.38 11.01
N ASN A 1064 12.14 -34.79 11.14
CA ASN A 1064 11.35 -35.26 10.00
C ASN A 1064 10.44 -34.19 9.42
N ILE A 1065 10.10 -33.13 10.17
CA ILE A 1065 9.20 -32.09 9.69
C ILE A 1065 9.96 -30.76 9.54
N TYR A 1066 10.45 -30.18 10.65
CA TYR A 1066 10.99 -28.83 10.63
C TYR A 1066 12.36 -28.67 9.95
N SER A 1067 13.22 -29.70 9.96
CA SER A 1067 14.55 -29.64 9.33
C SER A 1067 14.64 -30.28 7.96
N ALA A 1068 13.65 -31.10 7.58
CA ALA A 1068 13.71 -31.92 6.38
C ALA A 1068 13.36 -31.15 5.10
N GLY A 1069 12.58 -30.06 5.21
CA GLY A 1069 12.00 -29.41 4.04
C GLY A 1069 11.33 -30.46 3.14
N ASN A 1070 11.68 -30.44 1.85
CA ASN A 1070 11.18 -31.41 0.87
C ASN A 1070 12.24 -32.45 0.45
N SER A 1071 13.18 -32.77 1.36
CA SER A 1071 14.28 -33.71 1.09
C SER A 1071 13.83 -35.16 0.86
N LYS A 1072 12.58 -35.49 1.21
CA LYS A 1072 11.90 -36.78 0.98
C LYS A 1072 10.42 -36.55 0.68
N ASP A 1073 9.69 -37.61 0.35
CA ASP A 1073 8.24 -37.52 0.19
C ASP A 1073 7.56 -37.13 1.53
N PRO A 1074 6.65 -36.15 1.53
CA PRO A 1074 5.97 -35.71 2.75
C PRO A 1074 5.22 -36.82 3.52
N ALA A 1075 4.70 -37.85 2.84
CA ALA A 1075 4.03 -38.96 3.51
C ALA A 1075 5.04 -39.83 4.28
N GLU A 1076 6.25 -40.02 3.74
CA GLU A 1076 7.34 -40.70 4.43
C GLU A 1076 7.81 -39.90 5.64
N LEU A 1077 7.96 -38.58 5.48
CA LEU A 1077 8.36 -37.67 6.56
C LEU A 1077 7.34 -37.66 7.71
N TYR A 1078 6.06 -37.56 7.39
CA TYR A 1078 5.00 -37.63 8.40
C TYR A 1078 4.96 -38.99 9.09
N THR A 1079 5.05 -40.08 8.34
CA THR A 1079 5.07 -41.44 8.91
C THR A 1079 6.30 -41.67 9.78
N ALA A 1080 7.47 -41.13 9.43
CA ALA A 1080 8.68 -41.22 10.24
C ALA A 1080 8.55 -40.47 11.58
N PHE A 1081 7.80 -39.37 11.61
CA PHE A 1081 7.45 -38.66 12.84
C PHE A 1081 6.37 -39.40 13.64
N ARG A 1082 5.20 -39.64 13.04
CA ARG A 1082 3.97 -40.09 13.71
C ARG A 1082 3.90 -41.61 13.93
N GLY A 1083 4.60 -42.38 13.09
CA GLY A 1083 4.53 -43.84 13.01
C GLY A 1083 3.43 -44.38 12.09
N ARG A 1084 2.54 -43.51 11.59
CA ARG A 1084 1.44 -43.82 10.67
C ARG A 1084 0.99 -42.57 9.92
N MET A 1085 0.18 -42.74 8.88
CA MET A 1085 -0.56 -41.64 8.25
C MET A 1085 -1.62 -41.05 9.21
N PRO A 1086 -2.00 -39.77 9.04
CA PRO A 1086 -2.89 -39.08 9.96
C PRO A 1086 -4.32 -39.64 9.90
N SER A 1087 -5.07 -39.51 11.00
CA SER A 1087 -6.51 -39.86 11.06
C SER A 1087 -7.36 -38.61 11.17
N ILE A 1088 -8.50 -38.60 10.45
CA ILE A 1088 -9.53 -37.57 10.56
C ILE A 1088 -10.13 -37.45 11.97
N ASP A 1089 -10.05 -38.50 12.79
CA ASP A 1089 -10.65 -38.52 14.14
C ASP A 1089 -10.13 -37.39 15.03
N ALA A 1090 -8.84 -37.05 14.89
CA ALA A 1090 -8.21 -35.98 15.65
C ALA A 1090 -8.77 -34.60 15.27
N LEU A 1091 -8.95 -34.35 13.97
CA LEU A 1091 -9.59 -33.15 13.45
C LEU A 1091 -11.04 -33.04 13.95
N LEU A 1092 -11.81 -34.13 13.85
CA LEU A 1092 -13.20 -34.14 14.32
C LEU A 1092 -13.27 -33.84 15.83
N ARG A 1093 -12.31 -34.33 16.63
CA ARG A 1093 -12.24 -33.98 18.06
C ARG A 1093 -11.91 -32.50 18.26
N LYS A 1094 -10.86 -32.01 17.60
CA LYS A 1094 -10.39 -30.62 17.66
C LYS A 1094 -11.53 -29.64 17.35
N ARG A 1095 -12.36 -29.94 16.35
CA ARG A 1095 -13.50 -29.11 15.95
C ARG A 1095 -14.80 -29.39 16.72
N GLY A 1096 -14.82 -30.32 17.67
CA GLY A 1096 -16.02 -30.69 18.41
C GLY A 1096 -17.11 -31.33 17.54
N LEU A 1097 -16.70 -32.08 16.50
CA LEU A 1097 -17.53 -32.72 15.48
C LEU A 1097 -17.65 -34.25 15.67
N GLN A 1098 -17.06 -34.83 16.71
CA GLN A 1098 -17.28 -36.24 17.03
C GLN A 1098 -18.73 -36.47 17.48
N SER A 1099 -19.34 -37.55 17.00
CA SER A 1099 -20.63 -38.00 17.50
C SER A 1099 -20.52 -38.28 19.00
N THR A 1100 -21.32 -37.62 19.82
CA THR A 1100 -21.54 -38.08 21.20
C THR A 1100 -22.19 -39.45 21.14
N ALA A 1101 -21.43 -40.47 21.54
CA ALA A 1101 -21.92 -41.85 21.67
C ALA A 1101 -23.02 -41.97 22.73
#